data_AF-A0A2P8EBK8-F1
#
_entry.id   AF-A0A2P8EBK8-F1
#
_cell.length_a   1.000
_cell.length_b   1.000
_cell.length_c   1.000
_cell.angle_alpha   90.00
_cell.angle_beta   90.00
_cell.angle_gamma   90.00
#
_symmetry.space_group_name_H-M   'P 1'
#
loop_
_entity.id
_entity.type
_entity.pdbx_description
1 polymer ?
#
loop_
_entity_poly.entity_id
_entity_poly.type
_entity_poly.pdbx_seq_one_letter_code
_entity_poly.pdbx_strand_id
1 'polypeptide(L)'
;MHMGRHAAVTTTAAVLTACLPAFAAAAGPGTGNAGDGSTTGDDVDLDVLFVGAHPDDEAWSLAAFGQWNEFHDMQAGVVTVTRGEGGGNAVGIEEGPALGMIREAEERRAVANANIDHVYNLDEVDFYYNASAPLTAEAWGHEDTLERVVRVVRATQPEVVVTMNPSPTSGNHGHHQQAARLAVEAYEAAADPTAFPQQISAEGLSTWRAGRILQGGGSGEGVTGSACETTPFDADDPTDRVFGVWQGRTSDEAGETWAMRERRATWEYVSQGWGGFPPPPDDPEQIGCDWFTLIDSRTPYPDPAGGPTTALQGAALPAEGGLPLGTELTIDTGRFLAVPGESFTATVRMRAGDRPLTRPELDVAAPDGWTVERADELPAVLTPGRDVTVDLTVTPPADAEVGLRSALTATLTTAQGTGSNAAAVETAPEVRGSLAQRPEAEIFADWTAAQDLPKLESLIAPIASVGTGRTQPVSVDVTNEGETPASGTVSLELADGFRAEPAELSFDGLAAGETTTVTFDVTNVDTSLPTSNRAEGGGYPLRVVTDFGSGTDVQDATLELVPTTAVPHLDSAPAVDGVADPAEYPGEALDTSTMWEGEDVPADDASATTRLASTDDALYVTVDVTDDTLGNVLPPEDCKRHWRTDSVEITVDPRGTSSNTSTTFKTGIFPTTDDPANGNPPCFQRDADNNQGPGAETAPGMQVASVVDDPYGGYTVEAKIPFDVLPDNVDPARMGLNVLVYDSDTQDNTGQTRIGWSTFRGVQADPFRWGLATLPGLDDAGSDPVEPTMPDTAALSVDSPQSIAQSAVDGVGLGGGPALPEHTARIDAAELADGTAEVSLRSTVSGRANVFLWDGETVVGRTSVDVPKGRSSVEVPLDAEGDGAAKLRTLVAVITDDGTLALSHPVE
;
A
#
# COMPACT_ATOMS: atom_id res chain seq x y z
N MET A 1 4.92 -21.47 -35.20
CA MET A 1 5.04 -20.61 -36.41
C MET A 1 5.28 -19.20 -35.88
N HIS A 2 6.51 -18.81 -35.50
CA HIS A 2 7.63 -18.36 -36.37
C HIS A 2 7.16 -17.33 -37.41
N MET A 3 7.78 -16.16 -37.62
CA MET A 3 9.04 -15.58 -37.12
C MET A 3 9.14 -14.17 -37.77
N GLY A 4 9.70 -13.19 -37.06
CA GLY A 4 10.78 -12.34 -37.59
C GLY A 4 10.42 -11.04 -38.33
N ARG A 5 11.06 -9.94 -37.91
CA ARG A 5 12.28 -9.45 -38.56
C ARG A 5 12.90 -8.26 -37.81
N HIS A 6 13.93 -8.56 -37.01
CA HIS A 6 15.07 -7.66 -36.80
C HIS A 6 16.08 -7.85 -37.94
N ALA A 7 16.70 -6.76 -38.38
CA ALA A 7 17.89 -6.80 -39.23
C ALA A 7 18.85 -5.66 -38.87
N ALA A 8 19.90 -6.05 -38.16
CA ALA A 8 21.32 -5.67 -38.30
C ALA A 8 21.70 -4.22 -38.63
N VAL A 9 22.41 -3.57 -37.69
CA VAL A 9 23.50 -2.65 -38.02
C VAL A 9 24.73 -3.01 -37.20
N THR A 10 25.83 -3.17 -37.94
CA THR A 10 27.18 -3.59 -37.58
C THR A 10 27.93 -2.67 -36.61
N THR A 11 28.61 -3.30 -35.66
CA THR A 11 29.75 -2.80 -34.86
C THR A 11 30.85 -2.14 -35.70
N THR A 12 31.27 -0.94 -35.31
CA THR A 12 32.61 -0.41 -35.64
C THR A 12 33.20 0.25 -34.39
N ALA A 13 34.23 -0.37 -33.82
CA ALA A 13 35.06 0.20 -32.77
C ALA A 13 36.02 1.24 -33.37
N ALA A 14 36.08 2.44 -32.80
CA ALA A 14 37.22 3.34 -32.95
C ALA A 14 37.24 4.48 -31.90
N VAL A 15 38.26 4.41 -31.04
CA VAL A 15 39.10 5.51 -30.54
C VAL A 15 38.52 6.45 -29.46
N LEU A 16 38.96 6.17 -28.22
CA LEU A 16 39.09 7.11 -27.12
C LEU A 16 39.65 8.46 -27.59
N THR A 17 38.91 9.54 -27.36
CA THR A 17 39.49 10.87 -27.16
C THR A 17 38.80 11.50 -25.96
N ALA A 18 39.56 11.65 -24.86
CA ALA A 18 39.14 12.33 -23.66
C ALA A 18 38.80 13.80 -23.98
N CYS A 19 37.54 14.16 -23.81
CA CYS A 19 37.10 15.54 -23.66
C CYS A 19 36.33 15.61 -22.34
N LEU A 20 36.96 16.24 -21.35
CA LEU A 20 36.33 16.71 -20.11
C LEU A 20 35.06 17.50 -20.46
N PRO A 21 33.87 17.14 -19.94
CA PRO A 21 32.78 18.10 -19.89
C PRO A 21 33.09 19.07 -18.76
N ALA A 22 33.19 20.34 -19.11
CA ALA A 22 33.13 21.42 -18.14
C ALA A 22 31.81 21.29 -17.39
N PHE A 23 31.88 21.22 -16.05
CA PHE A 23 30.74 21.42 -15.17
C PHE A 23 30.06 22.73 -15.55
N ALA A 24 28.94 22.64 -16.27
CA ALA A 24 27.98 23.72 -16.33
C ALA A 24 27.26 23.68 -14.98
N ALA A 25 27.47 24.70 -14.16
CA ALA A 25 26.72 24.92 -12.95
C ALA A 25 25.22 24.87 -13.29
N ALA A 26 24.54 23.82 -12.82
CA ALA A 26 23.10 23.80 -12.75
C ALA A 26 22.67 25.05 -11.95
N ALA A 27 21.69 25.77 -12.49
CA ALA A 27 21.05 26.85 -11.78
C ALA A 27 20.51 26.28 -10.46
N GLY A 28 20.87 26.92 -9.34
CA GLY A 28 20.42 26.52 -8.01
C GLY A 28 18.90 26.46 -7.90
N PRO A 29 18.38 25.81 -6.85
CA PRO A 29 16.96 25.68 -6.62
C PRO A 29 16.33 27.08 -6.68
N GLY A 30 15.24 27.19 -7.45
CA GLY A 30 14.40 28.36 -7.44
C GLY A 30 13.93 28.54 -6.01
N THR A 31 14.46 29.55 -5.33
CA THR A 31 14.01 29.95 -4.00
C THR A 31 12.54 30.29 -4.10
N GLY A 32 11.67 29.37 -3.68
CA GLY A 32 10.31 29.66 -3.31
C GLY A 32 10.36 30.89 -2.42
N ASN A 33 9.73 31.96 -2.89
CA ASN A 33 9.78 33.25 -2.24
C ASN A 33 8.99 33.12 -0.93
N ALA A 34 9.67 32.74 0.15
CA ALA A 34 9.13 32.80 1.51
C ALA A 34 8.60 34.22 1.72
N GLY A 35 7.27 34.33 1.65
CA GLY A 35 6.55 35.58 1.71
C GLY A 35 6.94 36.35 2.97
N ASP A 36 7.19 37.63 2.79
CA ASP A 36 7.35 38.60 3.86
C ASP A 36 6.13 38.49 4.79
N GLY A 37 6.35 38.04 6.03
CA GLY A 37 5.32 37.77 7.00
C GLY A 37 4.53 39.02 7.35
N SER A 38 3.32 39.12 6.81
CA SER A 38 2.29 40.08 7.23
C SER A 38 0.96 39.80 6.49
N THR A 39 0.38 38.63 6.68
CA THR A 39 -1.07 38.43 6.50
C THR A 39 -1.61 37.55 7.62
N THR A 40 -2.75 37.98 8.13
CA THR A 40 -3.57 37.39 9.19
C THR A 40 -4.01 35.97 8.84
N GLY A 41 -4.11 35.09 9.85
CA GLY A 41 -4.50 33.68 9.70
C GLY A 41 -5.82 33.46 8.97
N ASP A 42 -5.70 33.01 7.73
CA ASP A 42 -6.72 32.20 7.08
C ASP A 42 -6.22 30.75 7.21
N ASP A 43 -7.08 29.85 7.67
CA ASP A 43 -6.78 28.43 7.81
C ASP A 43 -6.36 27.84 6.44
N VAL A 44 -5.49 26.82 6.41
CA VAL A 44 -5.16 26.14 5.14
C VAL A 44 -6.41 25.47 4.57
N ASP A 45 -6.63 25.65 3.28
CA ASP A 45 -7.76 25.11 2.53
C ASP A 45 -7.20 24.42 1.29
N LEU A 46 -7.42 23.12 1.16
CA LEU A 46 -6.96 22.29 0.05
C LEU A 46 -8.15 21.84 -0.78
N ASP A 47 -7.99 21.65 -2.09
CA ASP A 47 -9.03 21.06 -2.93
C ASP A 47 -8.93 19.52 -2.97
N VAL A 48 -7.70 19.01 -2.90
CA VAL A 48 -7.37 17.59 -2.99
C VAL A 48 -6.43 17.17 -1.87
N LEU A 49 -6.71 16.06 -1.21
CA LEU A 49 -5.81 15.46 -0.22
C LEU A 49 -5.50 14.01 -0.61
N PHE A 50 -4.23 13.73 -0.91
CA PHE A 50 -3.76 12.36 -1.04
C PHE A 50 -3.43 11.78 0.34
N VAL A 51 -3.83 10.54 0.62
CA VAL A 51 -3.49 9.82 1.85
C VAL A 51 -2.80 8.50 1.46
N GLY A 52 -1.50 8.42 1.75
CA GLY A 52 -0.65 7.26 1.48
C GLY A 52 0.14 6.83 2.72
N ALA A 53 0.95 5.78 2.58
CA ALA A 53 1.65 5.20 3.72
C ALA A 53 3.12 5.64 3.82
N HIS A 54 3.82 5.71 2.69
CA HIS A 54 5.26 6.01 2.62
C HIS A 54 5.57 7.17 1.66
N PRO A 55 6.70 7.86 1.88
CA PRO A 55 7.27 8.82 0.93
C PRO A 55 7.59 8.14 -0.41
N ASP A 56 6.75 8.35 -1.43
CA ASP A 56 6.79 7.81 -2.82
C ASP A 56 5.42 7.34 -3.34
N ASP A 57 4.48 7.04 -2.45
CA ASP A 57 3.16 6.51 -2.81
C ASP A 57 2.34 7.48 -3.68
N GLU A 58 2.54 8.79 -3.50
CA GLU A 58 1.84 9.85 -4.23
C GLU A 58 2.39 10.08 -5.64
N ALA A 59 3.59 9.56 -5.94
CA ALA A 59 4.35 9.90 -7.13
C ALA A 59 3.58 9.67 -8.43
N TRP A 60 2.76 8.62 -8.49
CA TRP A 60 1.98 8.21 -9.66
C TRP A 60 0.70 9.04 -9.91
N SER A 61 0.46 10.07 -9.12
CA SER A 61 -0.66 11.02 -9.30
C SER A 61 -0.17 12.47 -9.50
N LEU A 62 1.16 12.69 -9.51
CA LEU A 62 1.73 14.02 -9.54
C LEU A 62 1.51 14.72 -10.88
N ALA A 63 1.44 13.97 -12.00
CA ALA A 63 1.05 14.57 -13.27
C ALA A 63 -0.38 15.12 -13.22
N ALA A 64 -1.35 14.42 -12.64
CA ALA A 64 -2.72 14.90 -12.49
C ALA A 64 -2.82 16.10 -11.54
N PHE A 65 -2.22 16.00 -10.35
CA PHE A 65 -2.28 17.07 -9.35
C PHE A 65 -1.66 18.37 -9.86
N GLY A 66 -0.50 18.27 -10.48
CA GLY A 66 0.16 19.44 -11.06
C GLY A 66 -0.62 20.07 -12.22
N GLN A 67 -1.29 19.26 -13.04
CA GLN A 67 -2.19 19.76 -14.09
C GLN A 67 -3.41 20.47 -13.54
N TRP A 68 -4.03 19.91 -12.48
CA TRP A 68 -5.16 20.54 -11.81
C TRP A 68 -4.74 21.86 -11.15
N ASN A 69 -3.54 21.93 -10.59
CA ASN A 69 -2.97 23.18 -10.09
C ASN A 69 -2.76 24.21 -11.20
N GLU A 70 -1.98 23.87 -12.23
CA GLU A 70 -1.54 24.81 -13.26
C GLU A 70 -2.70 25.34 -14.11
N PHE A 71 -3.69 24.48 -14.44
CA PHE A 71 -4.76 24.84 -15.37
C PHE A 71 -6.09 25.18 -14.69
N HIS A 72 -6.26 24.83 -13.41
CA HIS A 72 -7.52 24.99 -12.70
C HIS A 72 -7.40 25.59 -11.30
N ASP A 73 -6.21 26.04 -10.90
CA ASP A 73 -5.92 26.67 -9.60
C ASP A 73 -6.25 25.75 -8.39
N MET A 74 -6.21 24.42 -8.58
CA MET A 74 -6.48 23.46 -7.50
C MET A 74 -5.24 23.23 -6.63
N GLN A 75 -5.42 23.21 -5.31
CA GLN A 75 -4.36 22.94 -4.34
C GLN A 75 -4.46 21.52 -3.83
N ALA A 76 -3.39 20.75 -4.02
CA ALA A 76 -3.26 19.40 -3.47
C ALA A 76 -2.35 19.41 -2.24
N GLY A 77 -2.64 18.53 -1.28
CA GLY A 77 -1.75 18.18 -0.18
C GLY A 77 -1.59 16.67 -0.05
N VAL A 78 -0.61 16.27 0.76
CA VAL A 78 -0.24 14.86 0.97
C VAL A 78 -0.24 14.56 2.46
N VAL A 79 -0.91 13.48 2.85
CA VAL A 79 -0.74 12.82 4.15
C VAL A 79 0.06 11.55 3.91
N THR A 80 1.12 11.39 4.68
CA THR A 80 1.99 10.22 4.64
C THR A 80 2.05 9.64 6.04
N VAL A 81 1.48 8.45 6.23
CA VAL A 81 1.30 7.91 7.59
C VAL A 81 2.65 7.69 8.29
N THR A 82 3.65 7.23 7.54
CA THR A 82 5.03 7.01 8.02
C THR A 82 6.03 7.96 7.34
N ARG A 83 7.32 7.84 7.64
CA ARG A 83 8.40 8.46 6.86
C ARG A 83 9.24 7.44 6.10
N GLY A 84 8.78 6.20 5.97
CA GLY A 84 9.48 5.18 5.20
C GLY A 84 10.78 4.68 5.84
N GLU A 85 10.92 4.82 7.15
CA GLU A 85 12.11 4.46 7.93
C GLU A 85 12.39 2.95 8.01
N GLY A 86 11.40 2.13 7.70
CA GLY A 86 11.45 0.67 7.66
C GLY A 86 11.83 0.11 6.30
N GLY A 87 12.02 0.96 5.29
CA GLY A 87 12.45 0.59 3.95
C GLY A 87 13.95 0.26 3.82
N GLY A 88 14.34 -0.15 2.61
CA GLY A 88 15.75 -0.24 2.22
C GLY A 88 16.35 1.14 1.92
N ASN A 89 17.68 1.22 1.88
CA ASN A 89 18.41 2.43 1.47
C ASN A 89 19.40 2.06 0.36
N ALA A 90 19.16 2.55 -0.85
CA ALA A 90 20.01 2.27 -2.01
C ALA A 90 21.35 3.03 -2.00
N VAL A 91 21.41 4.19 -1.33
CA VAL A 91 22.55 5.13 -1.45
C VAL A 91 23.29 5.42 -0.14
N GLY A 92 22.87 4.80 0.96
CA GLY A 92 23.46 5.04 2.27
C GLY A 92 23.23 3.89 3.26
N ILE A 93 23.71 4.09 4.48
CA ILE A 93 23.64 3.10 5.58
C ILE A 93 22.61 3.50 6.64
N GLU A 94 21.98 4.67 6.51
CA GLU A 94 20.97 5.17 7.43
C GLU A 94 19.75 4.25 7.46
N GLU A 95 19.19 4.04 8.65
CA GLU A 95 17.98 3.27 8.93
C GLU A 95 17.16 3.98 10.01
N GLY A 96 15.91 3.55 10.19
CA GLY A 96 15.06 4.07 11.24
C GLY A 96 14.89 5.59 11.06
N PRO A 97 14.81 6.35 12.16
CA PRO A 97 14.51 7.78 12.08
C PRO A 97 15.46 8.59 11.18
N ALA A 98 16.73 8.19 11.05
CA ALA A 98 17.68 8.89 10.18
C ALA A 98 17.30 8.75 8.70
N LEU A 99 16.87 7.56 8.26
CA LEU A 99 16.36 7.32 6.91
C LEU A 99 15.04 8.06 6.69
N GLY A 100 14.13 8.03 7.68
CA GLY A 100 12.86 8.75 7.60
C GLY A 100 13.03 10.25 7.37
N MET A 101 14.02 10.88 8.00
CA MET A 101 14.36 12.29 7.77
C MET A 101 14.90 12.57 6.36
N ILE A 102 15.61 11.62 5.75
CA ILE A 102 16.06 11.72 4.36
C ILE A 102 14.85 11.62 3.42
N ARG A 103 13.97 10.64 3.65
CA ARG A 103 12.81 10.36 2.81
C ARG A 103 11.73 11.45 2.88
N GLU A 104 11.50 12.08 4.03
CA GLU A 104 10.66 13.29 4.10
C GLU A 104 11.20 14.39 3.17
N ALA A 105 12.52 14.59 3.16
CA ALA A 105 13.13 15.59 2.29
C ALA A 105 13.07 15.21 0.81
N GLU A 106 13.18 13.92 0.48
CA GLU A 106 12.95 13.41 -0.89
C GLU A 106 11.51 13.65 -1.35
N GLU A 107 10.51 13.29 -0.54
CA GLU A 107 9.10 13.48 -0.85
C GLU A 107 8.76 14.95 -1.06
N ARG A 108 9.19 15.84 -0.17
CA ARG A 108 8.95 17.28 -0.33
C ARG A 108 9.57 17.85 -1.62
N ARG A 109 10.72 17.34 -2.07
CA ARG A 109 11.28 17.71 -3.39
C ARG A 109 10.51 17.10 -4.55
N ALA A 110 10.06 15.85 -4.40
CA ALA A 110 9.27 15.15 -5.41
C ALA A 110 7.96 15.90 -5.67
N VAL A 111 7.14 16.12 -4.63
CA VAL A 111 5.82 16.73 -4.74
C VAL A 111 5.86 18.21 -5.14
N ALA A 112 6.99 18.91 -4.90
CA ALA A 112 7.21 20.26 -5.41
C ALA A 112 7.21 20.33 -6.96
N ASN A 113 7.47 19.22 -7.67
CA ASN A 113 7.29 19.16 -9.13
C ASN A 113 5.82 19.28 -9.57
N ALA A 114 4.87 19.11 -8.65
CA ALA A 114 3.43 19.30 -8.86
C ALA A 114 2.88 20.52 -8.10
N ASN A 115 3.75 21.43 -7.62
CA ASN A 115 3.38 22.61 -6.82
C ASN A 115 2.64 22.28 -5.51
N ILE A 116 2.99 21.16 -4.87
CA ILE A 116 2.47 20.77 -3.56
C ILE A 116 3.46 21.20 -2.47
N ASP A 117 3.00 22.07 -1.58
CA ASP A 117 3.80 22.55 -0.42
C ASP A 117 3.34 21.95 0.92
N HIS A 118 2.18 21.26 0.93
CA HIS A 118 1.53 20.75 2.13
C HIS A 118 1.72 19.23 2.26
N VAL A 119 2.67 18.82 3.11
CA VAL A 119 2.95 17.41 3.42
C VAL A 119 2.82 17.19 4.93
N TYR A 120 1.89 16.33 5.32
CA TYR A 120 1.54 16.02 6.70
C TYR A 120 1.96 14.58 7.03
N ASN A 121 3.16 14.41 7.56
CA ASN A 121 3.60 13.10 8.06
C ASN A 121 2.95 12.82 9.43
N LEU A 122 2.41 11.61 9.66
CA LEU A 122 1.65 11.30 10.89
C LEU A 122 2.47 10.74 12.04
N ASP A 123 3.77 10.54 11.86
CA ASP A 123 4.70 10.01 12.86
C ASP A 123 4.44 8.55 13.29
N GLU A 124 3.73 7.77 12.47
CA GLU A 124 3.61 6.32 12.70
C GLU A 124 4.85 5.58 12.16
N VAL A 125 5.15 4.43 12.77
CA VAL A 125 6.34 3.64 12.42
C VAL A 125 6.14 2.84 11.13
N ASP A 126 7.08 2.96 10.19
CA ASP A 126 7.28 1.96 9.15
C ASP A 126 8.13 0.82 9.73
N PHE A 127 7.50 -0.31 10.05
CA PHE A 127 8.17 -1.37 10.81
C PHE A 127 8.86 -2.43 9.93
N TYR A 128 8.34 -2.74 8.73
CA TYR A 128 8.97 -3.56 7.65
C TYR A 128 7.93 -3.92 6.56
N TYR A 129 8.40 -4.49 5.43
CA TYR A 129 7.52 -5.00 4.38
C TYR A 129 6.60 -6.14 4.84
N ASN A 130 5.30 -5.91 4.84
CA ASN A 130 4.28 -6.91 5.19
C ASN A 130 3.07 -6.77 4.26
N ALA A 131 2.19 -7.78 4.22
CA ALA A 131 0.97 -7.78 3.41
C ALA A 131 -0.32 -7.74 4.26
N SER A 132 -0.22 -7.38 5.55
CA SER A 132 -1.30 -7.49 6.54
C SER A 132 -1.72 -6.14 7.09
N ALA A 133 -2.87 -5.64 6.63
CA ALA A 133 -3.51 -4.46 7.24
C ALA A 133 -3.83 -4.66 8.73
N PRO A 134 -4.31 -5.83 9.21
CA PRO A 134 -4.52 -6.06 10.65
C PRO A 134 -3.26 -5.88 11.49
N LEU A 135 -2.13 -6.44 11.06
CA LEU A 135 -0.84 -6.25 11.76
C LEU A 135 -0.44 -4.76 11.78
N THR A 136 -0.67 -4.06 10.67
CA THR A 136 -0.40 -2.63 10.56
C THR A 136 -1.29 -1.81 11.51
N ALA A 137 -2.59 -2.12 11.56
CA ALA A 137 -3.55 -1.45 12.43
C ALA A 137 -3.21 -1.63 13.91
N GLU A 138 -2.65 -2.78 14.28
CA GLU A 138 -2.11 -3.03 15.63
C GLU A 138 -0.87 -2.17 15.90
N ALA A 139 0.10 -2.17 14.98
CA ALA A 139 1.36 -1.44 15.15
C ALA A 139 1.19 0.09 15.24
N TRP A 140 0.30 0.66 14.42
CA TRP A 140 0.01 2.11 14.42
C TRP A 140 -1.01 2.51 15.49
N GLY A 141 -1.82 1.58 15.97
CA GLY A 141 -2.94 1.89 16.86
C GLY A 141 -4.07 2.61 16.10
N HIS A 142 -4.88 1.81 15.41
CA HIS A 142 -6.00 2.24 14.54
C HIS A 142 -6.72 3.55 14.93
N GLU A 143 -7.24 3.64 16.16
CA GLU A 143 -8.01 4.82 16.61
C GLU A 143 -7.18 6.11 16.70
N ASP A 144 -5.92 6.03 17.13
CA ASP A 144 -5.03 7.21 17.21
C ASP A 144 -4.68 7.71 15.81
N THR A 145 -4.30 6.79 14.92
CA THR A 145 -3.96 7.16 13.55
C THR A 145 -5.17 7.69 12.79
N LEU A 146 -6.35 7.08 12.96
CA LEU A 146 -7.60 7.60 12.38
C LEU A 146 -7.92 9.00 12.91
N GLU A 147 -7.75 9.24 14.22
CA GLU A 147 -7.94 10.57 14.81
C GLU A 147 -7.06 11.62 14.12
N ARG A 148 -5.80 11.28 13.84
CA ARG A 148 -4.84 12.17 13.15
C ARG A 148 -5.24 12.46 11.71
N VAL A 149 -5.62 11.45 10.93
CA VAL A 149 -6.10 11.66 9.55
C VAL A 149 -7.35 12.56 9.56
N VAL A 150 -8.30 12.29 10.45
CA VAL A 150 -9.52 13.12 10.60
C VAL A 150 -9.18 14.56 10.99
N ARG A 151 -8.18 14.76 11.86
CA ARG A 151 -7.72 16.10 12.24
C ARG A 151 -7.19 16.86 11.03
N VAL A 152 -6.33 16.24 10.22
CA VAL A 152 -5.80 16.86 9.00
C VAL A 152 -6.95 17.19 8.05
N VAL A 153 -7.86 16.26 7.76
CA VAL A 153 -9.03 16.51 6.90
C VAL A 153 -9.89 17.68 7.40
N ARG A 154 -10.13 17.79 8.72
CA ARG A 154 -10.93 18.90 9.28
C ARG A 154 -10.19 20.23 9.27
N ALA A 155 -8.87 20.21 9.42
CA ALA A 155 -8.02 21.39 9.41
C ALA A 155 -7.77 21.93 8.00
N THR A 156 -7.72 21.06 6.99
CA THR A 156 -7.39 21.43 5.60
C THR A 156 -8.56 21.38 4.63
N GLN A 157 -9.71 20.84 5.05
CA GLN A 157 -11.00 20.89 4.35
C GLN A 157 -11.00 20.46 2.86
N PRO A 158 -10.43 19.30 2.47
CA PRO A 158 -10.40 18.86 1.08
C PRO A 158 -11.76 18.46 0.50
N GLU A 159 -12.12 18.94 -0.69
CA GLU A 159 -13.31 18.45 -1.42
C GLU A 159 -13.14 17.03 -1.96
N VAL A 160 -11.91 16.64 -2.32
CA VAL A 160 -11.59 15.32 -2.87
C VAL A 160 -10.48 14.66 -2.07
N VAL A 161 -10.71 13.44 -1.60
CA VAL A 161 -9.68 12.59 -1.01
C VAL A 161 -9.22 11.57 -2.05
N VAL A 162 -7.93 11.35 -2.18
CA VAL A 162 -7.32 10.32 -3.03
C VAL A 162 -6.52 9.37 -2.16
N THR A 163 -6.61 8.07 -2.39
CA THR A 163 -5.84 7.08 -1.62
C THR A 163 -5.48 5.85 -2.45
N MET A 164 -4.83 4.88 -1.82
CA MET A 164 -4.36 3.63 -2.43
C MET A 164 -5.43 2.54 -2.39
N ASN A 165 -5.08 1.32 -2.82
CA ASN A 165 -5.98 0.17 -2.76
C ASN A 165 -6.13 -0.38 -1.32
N PRO A 166 -7.35 -0.38 -0.72
CA PRO A 166 -7.57 -0.84 0.66
C PRO A 166 -7.61 -2.38 0.82
N SER A 167 -7.61 -3.12 -0.29
CA SER A 167 -7.86 -4.57 -0.32
C SER A 167 -6.59 -5.42 -0.21
N PRO A 168 -6.64 -6.62 0.44
CA PRO A 168 -5.53 -7.57 0.52
C PRO A 168 -5.29 -8.34 -0.80
N THR A 169 -5.12 -7.60 -1.89
CA THR A 169 -4.71 -8.15 -3.20
C THR A 169 -3.25 -8.61 -3.17
N SER A 170 -2.90 -9.58 -4.03
CA SER A 170 -1.56 -10.18 -4.06
C SER A 170 -0.47 -9.12 -4.28
N GLY A 171 0.49 -9.05 -3.36
CA GLY A 171 1.60 -8.09 -3.40
C GLY A 171 1.26 -6.67 -2.92
N ASN A 172 0.02 -6.40 -2.49
CA ASN A 172 -0.34 -5.11 -1.90
C ASN A 172 0.19 -5.01 -0.46
N HIS A 173 0.92 -3.94 -0.16
CA HIS A 173 1.56 -3.75 1.14
C HIS A 173 0.52 -3.52 2.25
N GLY A 174 0.72 -4.07 3.45
CA GLY A 174 -0.17 -3.92 4.61
C GLY A 174 -0.34 -2.46 5.04
N HIS A 175 0.75 -1.69 5.06
CA HIS A 175 0.72 -0.23 5.21
C HIS A 175 -0.15 0.49 4.16
N HIS A 176 -0.04 0.14 2.86
CA HIS A 176 -0.89 0.72 1.80
C HIS A 176 -2.36 0.42 2.04
N GLN A 177 -2.67 -0.85 2.33
CA GLN A 177 -4.02 -1.30 2.64
C GLN A 177 -4.59 -0.52 3.84
N GLN A 178 -3.84 -0.40 4.93
CA GLN A 178 -4.31 0.26 6.15
C GLN A 178 -4.42 1.79 5.99
N ALA A 179 -3.48 2.45 5.31
CA ALA A 179 -3.59 3.88 5.00
C ALA A 179 -4.83 4.19 4.16
N ALA A 180 -5.14 3.34 3.17
CA ALA A 180 -6.35 3.47 2.37
C ALA A 180 -7.63 3.23 3.17
N ARG A 181 -7.64 2.28 4.09
CA ARG A 181 -8.78 2.06 5.00
C ARG A 181 -9.00 3.28 5.91
N LEU A 182 -7.94 3.83 6.48
CA LEU A 182 -7.99 5.06 7.29
C LEU A 182 -8.50 6.25 6.49
N ALA A 183 -8.13 6.39 5.21
CA ALA A 183 -8.63 7.45 4.35
C ALA A 183 -10.15 7.33 4.09
N VAL A 184 -10.64 6.12 3.85
CA VAL A 184 -12.08 5.82 3.69
C VAL A 184 -12.85 6.08 4.98
N GLU A 185 -12.34 5.66 6.13
CA GLU A 185 -12.99 5.93 7.41
C GLU A 185 -12.96 7.43 7.75
N ALA A 186 -11.85 8.12 7.48
CA ALA A 186 -11.73 9.56 7.71
C ALA A 186 -12.68 10.37 6.82
N TYR A 187 -12.97 9.91 5.60
CA TYR A 187 -13.96 10.50 4.71
C TYR A 187 -15.35 10.61 5.38
N GLU A 188 -15.76 9.62 6.17
CA GLU A 188 -16.98 9.62 6.96
C GLU A 188 -16.81 10.31 8.33
N ALA A 189 -15.76 9.98 9.08
CA ALA A 189 -15.55 10.47 10.44
C ALA A 189 -15.31 11.99 10.50
N ALA A 190 -14.68 12.59 9.49
CA ALA A 190 -14.50 14.04 9.43
C ALA A 190 -15.85 14.79 9.37
N ALA A 191 -16.86 14.17 8.77
CA ALA A 191 -18.22 14.71 8.62
C ALA A 191 -19.10 14.51 9.86
N ASP A 192 -18.75 13.59 10.76
CA ASP A 192 -19.52 13.25 11.95
C ASP A 192 -19.04 14.05 13.19
N PRO A 193 -19.88 14.91 13.79
CA PRO A 193 -19.52 15.62 15.02
C PRO A 193 -19.35 14.73 16.24
N THR A 194 -19.72 13.44 16.18
CA THR A 194 -19.55 12.48 17.28
C THR A 194 -18.23 11.70 17.21
N ALA A 195 -17.58 11.67 16.05
CA ALA A 195 -16.22 11.15 15.89
C ALA A 195 -15.20 12.21 16.34
N PHE A 196 -14.33 11.83 17.28
CA PHE A 196 -13.29 12.70 17.85
C PHE A 196 -13.80 14.10 18.26
N PRO A 197 -14.83 14.22 19.13
CA PRO A 197 -15.49 15.48 19.44
C PRO A 197 -14.59 16.50 20.15
N GLN A 198 -13.44 16.07 20.68
CA GLN A 198 -12.42 16.92 21.29
C GLN A 198 -11.80 17.86 20.25
N GLN A 199 -11.62 17.42 19.01
CA GLN A 199 -11.15 18.27 17.91
C GLN A 199 -12.07 19.49 17.68
N ILE A 200 -13.38 19.30 17.85
CA ILE A 200 -14.36 20.38 17.71
C ILE A 200 -14.42 21.23 18.98
N SER A 201 -14.56 20.58 20.13
CA SER A 201 -14.87 21.27 21.39
C SER A 201 -13.66 21.89 22.10
N ALA A 202 -12.47 21.35 21.89
CA ALA A 202 -11.22 21.81 22.51
C ALA A 202 -10.28 22.49 21.50
N GLU A 203 -10.13 21.93 20.29
CA GLU A 203 -9.22 22.47 19.27
C GLU A 203 -9.90 23.53 18.37
N GLY A 204 -11.23 23.51 18.27
CA GLY A 204 -12.01 24.51 17.54
C GLY A 204 -12.20 24.20 16.06
N LEU A 205 -11.86 22.99 15.61
CA LEU A 205 -12.09 22.53 14.24
C LEU A 205 -13.58 22.36 13.94
N SER A 206 -13.96 22.46 12.67
CA SER A 206 -15.31 22.11 12.21
C SER A 206 -15.36 20.70 11.64
N THR A 207 -16.54 20.08 11.66
CA THR A 207 -16.80 18.92 10.81
C THR A 207 -16.61 19.31 9.35
N TRP A 208 -16.04 18.41 8.56
CA TRP A 208 -15.85 18.62 7.14
C TRP A 208 -16.45 17.47 6.32
N ARG A 209 -17.19 17.80 5.27
CA ARG A 209 -17.90 16.83 4.42
C ARG A 209 -17.26 16.80 3.04
N ALA A 210 -16.14 16.08 2.91
CA ALA A 210 -15.49 15.88 1.62
C ALA A 210 -16.50 15.35 0.59
N GLY A 211 -16.45 15.86 -0.63
CA GLY A 211 -17.42 15.55 -1.68
C GLY A 211 -17.22 14.16 -2.27
N ARG A 212 -15.97 13.69 -2.36
CA ARG A 212 -15.60 12.44 -3.04
C ARG A 212 -14.35 11.79 -2.45
N ILE A 213 -14.27 10.46 -2.56
CA ILE A 213 -13.05 9.70 -2.33
C ILE A 213 -12.73 8.78 -3.51
N LEU A 214 -11.46 8.82 -3.93
CA LEU A 214 -10.92 8.13 -5.11
C LEU A 214 -9.78 7.19 -4.71
N GLN A 215 -9.68 6.06 -5.41
CA GLN A 215 -8.52 5.19 -5.41
C GLN A 215 -7.62 5.54 -6.60
N GLY A 216 -6.31 5.67 -6.41
CA GLY A 216 -5.35 5.70 -7.52
C GLY A 216 -5.37 4.40 -8.32
N GLY A 217 -5.25 4.50 -9.64
CA GLY A 217 -5.30 3.37 -10.58
C GLY A 217 -6.73 2.92 -10.94
N GLY A 218 -6.82 1.78 -11.63
CA GLY A 218 -8.06 1.09 -11.97
C GLY A 218 -7.79 -0.33 -12.47
N SER A 219 -8.78 -1.22 -12.31
CA SER A 219 -8.72 -2.61 -12.75
C SER A 219 -9.39 -2.74 -14.13
N GLY A 220 -8.63 -3.09 -15.15
CA GLY A 220 -9.09 -3.18 -16.54
C GLY A 220 -8.09 -2.57 -17.53
N GLU A 221 -8.58 -2.17 -18.70
CA GLU A 221 -7.75 -1.65 -19.79
C GLU A 221 -8.09 -0.20 -20.17
N GLY A 222 -7.06 0.65 -20.21
CA GLY A 222 -7.13 2.01 -20.72
C GLY A 222 -6.31 2.18 -22.01
N VAL A 223 -6.76 3.05 -22.91
CA VAL A 223 -5.95 3.43 -24.09
C VAL A 223 -4.83 4.40 -23.69
N THR A 224 -3.80 4.54 -24.53
CA THR A 224 -2.75 5.56 -24.39
C THR A 224 -3.00 6.76 -25.31
N GLY A 225 -2.14 7.78 -25.22
CA GLY A 225 -2.28 9.04 -25.96
C GLY A 225 -3.36 9.94 -25.38
N SER A 226 -3.54 11.13 -25.97
CA SER A 226 -4.50 12.12 -25.46
C SER A 226 -5.96 11.64 -25.48
N ALA A 227 -6.24 10.54 -26.17
CA ALA A 227 -7.55 9.92 -26.18
C ALA A 227 -7.88 9.22 -24.84
N CYS A 228 -6.89 8.91 -23.99
CA CYS A 228 -7.13 8.19 -22.73
C CYS A 228 -8.08 8.93 -21.78
N GLU A 229 -8.03 10.26 -21.72
CA GLU A 229 -8.92 11.07 -20.87
C GLU A 229 -10.34 11.27 -21.47
N THR A 230 -10.57 10.83 -22.71
CA THR A 230 -11.86 10.99 -23.41
C THR A 230 -12.43 9.70 -24.00
N THR A 231 -11.78 8.57 -23.73
CA THR A 231 -12.23 7.23 -24.10
C THR A 231 -12.57 6.50 -22.81
N PRO A 232 -13.76 5.89 -22.68
CA PRO A 232 -14.09 5.11 -21.49
C PRO A 232 -13.03 4.05 -21.21
N PHE A 233 -12.58 4.01 -19.95
CA PHE A 233 -11.76 2.92 -19.44
C PHE A 233 -12.59 1.63 -19.44
N ASP A 234 -12.04 0.54 -19.97
CA ASP A 234 -12.69 -0.76 -20.00
C ASP A 234 -12.44 -1.46 -18.68
N ALA A 235 -13.25 -1.13 -17.67
CA ALA A 235 -13.10 -1.65 -16.32
C ALA A 235 -13.54 -3.11 -16.23
N ASP A 236 -12.81 -3.90 -15.44
CA ASP A 236 -13.16 -5.30 -15.15
C ASP A 236 -14.54 -5.40 -14.46
N ASP A 237 -14.86 -4.42 -13.60
CA ASP A 237 -16.21 -4.22 -13.08
C ASP A 237 -16.93 -3.10 -13.85
N PRO A 238 -18.07 -3.38 -14.53
CA PRO A 238 -18.79 -2.37 -15.31
C PRO A 238 -19.44 -1.25 -14.45
N THR A 239 -19.47 -1.41 -13.13
CA THR A 239 -19.96 -0.40 -12.18
C THR A 239 -18.86 0.54 -11.70
N ASP A 240 -17.58 0.22 -11.94
CA ASP A 240 -16.48 1.12 -11.63
C ASP A 240 -16.54 2.38 -12.48
N ARG A 241 -16.13 3.49 -11.88
CA ARG A 241 -16.07 4.81 -12.52
C ARG A 241 -14.63 5.26 -12.45
N VAL A 242 -13.93 5.10 -13.57
CA VAL A 242 -12.49 5.35 -13.67
C VAL A 242 -12.26 6.63 -14.48
N PHE A 243 -11.70 7.64 -13.83
CA PHE A 243 -11.37 8.95 -14.41
C PHE A 243 -9.91 8.95 -14.87
N GLY A 244 -9.61 9.62 -15.99
CA GLY A 244 -8.26 9.68 -16.55
C GLY A 244 -7.77 11.10 -16.76
N VAL A 245 -6.50 11.35 -16.43
CA VAL A 245 -5.79 12.60 -16.75
C VAL A 245 -4.57 12.29 -17.59
N TRP A 246 -4.54 12.72 -18.85
CA TRP A 246 -3.43 12.37 -19.75
C TRP A 246 -2.13 13.06 -19.33
N GLN A 247 -1.07 12.28 -19.09
CA GLN A 247 0.22 12.80 -18.62
C GLN A 247 1.01 13.54 -19.73
N GLY A 248 0.64 13.37 -21.00
CA GLY A 248 1.39 13.93 -22.12
C GLY A 248 1.19 15.43 -22.36
N ARG A 249 0.32 16.10 -21.58
CA ARG A 249 0.11 17.55 -21.65
C ARG A 249 1.39 18.29 -21.26
N THR A 250 1.74 19.33 -21.99
CA THR A 250 2.90 20.19 -21.66
C THR A 250 2.53 21.18 -20.56
N SER A 251 3.38 21.29 -19.54
CA SER A 251 3.30 22.37 -18.56
C SER A 251 3.69 23.70 -19.20
N ASP A 252 2.85 24.72 -19.01
CA ASP A 252 3.11 26.08 -19.48
C ASP A 252 4.26 26.74 -18.70
N GLU A 253 4.41 26.41 -17.41
CA GLU A 253 5.49 26.89 -16.55
C GLU A 253 6.84 26.24 -16.89
N ALA A 254 6.88 24.90 -16.96
CA ALA A 254 8.12 24.16 -17.10
C ALA A 254 8.56 23.96 -18.56
N GLY A 255 7.62 23.98 -19.51
CA GLY A 255 7.89 23.75 -20.93
C GLY A 255 8.22 22.30 -21.30
N GLU A 256 7.89 21.34 -20.43
CA GLU A 256 8.03 19.88 -20.63
C GLU A 256 6.70 19.18 -20.32
N THR A 257 6.55 17.91 -20.71
CA THR A 257 5.31 17.15 -20.45
C THR A 257 5.15 16.84 -18.97
N TRP A 258 3.91 16.72 -18.51
CA TRP A 258 3.61 16.30 -17.14
C TRP A 258 4.13 14.88 -16.83
N ALA A 259 4.20 13.99 -17.81
CA ALA A 259 4.90 12.70 -17.71
C ALA A 259 6.40 12.88 -17.37
N MET A 260 7.06 13.89 -17.94
CA MET A 260 8.46 14.19 -17.62
C MET A 260 8.60 14.83 -16.24
N ARG A 261 7.65 15.70 -15.84
CA ARG A 261 7.61 16.30 -14.49
C ARG A 261 7.44 15.23 -13.41
N GLU A 262 6.52 14.30 -13.63
CA GLU A 262 6.33 13.12 -12.76
C GLU A 262 7.60 12.25 -12.72
N ARG A 263 8.26 12.05 -13.87
CA ARG A 263 9.56 11.36 -13.88
C ARG A 263 10.64 12.10 -13.08
N ARG A 264 10.68 13.43 -13.13
CA ARG A 264 11.61 14.20 -12.26
C ARG A 264 11.28 14.02 -10.79
N ALA A 265 10.00 13.99 -10.44
CA ALA A 265 9.57 13.74 -9.08
C ALA A 265 10.03 12.35 -8.60
N THR A 266 9.78 11.31 -9.39
CA THR A 266 10.23 9.94 -9.06
C THR A 266 11.76 9.83 -8.93
N TRP A 267 12.54 10.61 -9.67
CA TRP A 267 14.00 10.65 -9.53
C TRP A 267 14.50 11.27 -8.23
N GLU A 268 13.66 11.99 -7.47
CA GLU A 268 14.03 12.50 -6.14
C GLU A 268 14.07 11.38 -5.09
N TYR A 269 13.37 10.27 -5.31
CA TYR A 269 13.37 9.07 -4.44
C TYR A 269 14.63 8.21 -4.64
N VAL A 270 15.79 8.81 -4.40
CA VAL A 270 17.08 8.18 -4.60
C VAL A 270 17.31 7.06 -3.58
N SER A 271 16.87 7.25 -2.32
CA SER A 271 16.95 6.20 -1.29
C SER A 271 16.15 4.94 -1.65
N GLN A 272 15.08 5.08 -2.43
CA GLN A 272 14.26 3.98 -2.97
C GLN A 272 14.89 3.32 -4.22
N GLY A 273 16.00 3.86 -4.75
CA GLY A 273 16.64 3.39 -5.97
C GLY A 273 15.98 3.90 -7.27
N TRP A 274 15.06 4.88 -7.19
CA TRP A 274 14.28 5.32 -8.36
C TRP A 274 14.99 6.38 -9.21
N GLY A 275 16.07 6.96 -8.69
CA GLY A 275 16.89 7.96 -9.41
C GLY A 275 17.43 7.50 -10.77
N GLY A 276 17.50 6.18 -11.00
CA GLY A 276 17.96 5.58 -12.25
C GLY A 276 16.86 5.26 -13.27
N PHE A 277 15.58 5.46 -12.94
CA PHE A 277 14.50 5.04 -13.82
C PHE A 277 14.55 5.75 -15.20
N PRO A 278 14.18 5.07 -16.31
CA PRO A 278 14.29 5.66 -17.65
C PRO A 278 13.35 6.86 -17.83
N PRO A 279 13.61 7.81 -18.74
CA PRO A 279 12.64 8.85 -19.08
C PRO A 279 11.34 8.25 -19.65
N PRO A 280 10.20 8.97 -19.57
CA PRO A 280 8.97 8.54 -20.23
C PRO A 280 9.14 8.51 -21.76
N PRO A 281 8.25 7.82 -22.50
CA PRO A 281 8.31 7.80 -23.96
C PRO A 281 8.24 9.21 -24.59
N ASP A 282 9.08 9.45 -25.60
CA ASP A 282 9.06 10.70 -26.39
C ASP A 282 7.79 10.83 -27.27
N ASP A 283 7.20 9.70 -27.65
CA ASP A 283 6.00 9.63 -28.50
C ASP A 283 4.74 9.84 -27.66
N PRO A 284 4.00 10.95 -27.86
CA PRO A 284 2.81 11.25 -27.06
C PRO A 284 1.74 10.15 -27.10
N GLU A 285 1.66 9.38 -28.18
CA GLU A 285 0.70 8.28 -28.32
C GLU A 285 1.03 7.07 -27.42
N GLN A 286 2.24 7.01 -26.86
CA GLN A 286 2.66 5.97 -25.91
C GLN A 286 2.55 6.44 -24.45
N ILE A 287 2.21 7.71 -24.20
CA ILE A 287 2.03 8.26 -22.86
C ILE A 287 0.62 7.94 -22.36
N GLY A 288 0.51 7.41 -21.14
CA GLY A 288 -0.75 7.02 -20.50
C GLY A 288 -1.47 8.16 -19.75
N CYS A 289 -2.52 7.76 -19.03
CA CYS A 289 -3.25 8.60 -18.10
C CYS A 289 -2.91 8.20 -16.65
N ASP A 290 -2.97 9.17 -15.75
CA ASP A 290 -3.20 8.90 -14.33
C ASP A 290 -4.67 8.50 -14.19
N TRP A 291 -4.92 7.32 -13.66
CA TRP A 291 -6.26 6.78 -13.48
C TRP A 291 -6.72 6.90 -12.04
N PHE A 292 -8.00 7.18 -11.84
CA PHE A 292 -8.62 7.25 -10.51
C PHE A 292 -9.96 6.53 -10.51
N THR A 293 -10.11 5.51 -9.67
CA THR A 293 -11.37 4.76 -9.50
C THR A 293 -12.20 5.33 -8.37
N LEU A 294 -13.49 5.55 -8.61
CA LEU A 294 -14.42 6.06 -7.60
C LEU A 294 -14.69 5.04 -6.48
N ILE A 295 -14.25 5.33 -5.26
CA ILE A 295 -14.65 4.56 -4.07
C ILE A 295 -16.07 4.98 -3.67
N ASP A 296 -16.25 6.26 -3.33
CA ASP A 296 -17.57 6.82 -2.95
C ASP A 296 -17.68 8.32 -3.30
N SER A 297 -18.93 8.81 -3.45
CA SER A 297 -19.23 10.21 -3.75
C SER A 297 -20.51 10.67 -3.05
N ARG A 298 -20.43 11.80 -2.34
CA ARG A 298 -21.60 12.56 -1.87
C ARG A 298 -22.12 13.51 -2.94
N THR A 299 -21.25 13.95 -3.84
CA THR A 299 -21.60 14.91 -4.90
C THR A 299 -21.87 14.20 -6.23
N PRO A 300 -22.70 14.79 -7.11
CA PRO A 300 -22.85 14.31 -8.48
C PRO A 300 -21.52 14.32 -9.24
N TYR A 301 -21.35 13.37 -10.17
CA TYR A 301 -20.22 13.36 -11.11
C TYR A 301 -20.69 13.28 -12.57
N PRO A 302 -19.93 13.86 -13.51
CA PRO A 302 -20.17 13.70 -14.94
C PRO A 302 -19.70 12.31 -15.44
N ASP A 303 -19.85 12.06 -16.74
CA ASP A 303 -19.23 10.90 -17.40
C ASP A 303 -17.70 10.91 -17.17
N PRO A 304 -17.09 9.81 -16.69
CA PRO A 304 -15.65 9.72 -16.48
C PRO A 304 -14.82 10.02 -17.73
N ALA A 305 -15.34 9.71 -18.93
CA ALA A 305 -14.70 10.02 -20.22
C ALA A 305 -14.92 11.47 -20.71
N GLY A 306 -15.32 12.38 -19.80
CA GLY A 306 -15.56 13.79 -20.11
C GLY A 306 -14.32 14.69 -20.14
N GLY A 307 -13.11 14.14 -19.92
CA GLY A 307 -11.84 14.89 -19.96
C GLY A 307 -11.11 14.99 -18.61
N PRO A 308 -10.03 15.81 -18.55
CA PRO A 308 -9.02 15.76 -17.48
C PRO A 308 -9.48 16.24 -16.11
N THR A 309 -10.65 16.87 -15.98
CA THR A 309 -11.14 17.42 -14.71
C THR A 309 -12.38 16.71 -14.17
N THR A 310 -12.86 15.66 -14.85
CA THR A 310 -14.10 14.95 -14.48
C THR A 310 -14.03 14.38 -13.06
N ALA A 311 -12.86 13.94 -12.61
CA ALA A 311 -12.60 13.49 -11.25
C ALA A 311 -12.91 14.56 -10.17
N LEU A 312 -12.76 15.84 -10.51
CA LEU A 312 -13.00 16.99 -9.61
C LEU A 312 -14.39 17.61 -9.78
N GLN A 313 -15.02 17.40 -10.94
CA GLN A 313 -16.29 18.04 -11.27
C GLN A 313 -17.43 17.57 -10.38
N GLY A 314 -18.22 18.54 -9.90
CA GLY A 314 -19.29 18.39 -8.92
C GLY A 314 -18.83 18.43 -7.46
N ALA A 315 -17.56 18.08 -7.19
CA ALA A 315 -16.94 18.16 -5.87
C ALA A 315 -16.22 19.51 -5.68
N ALA A 316 -15.11 19.73 -6.39
CA ALA A 316 -14.29 20.95 -6.32
C ALA A 316 -14.55 21.90 -7.51
N LEU A 317 -14.80 21.35 -8.70
CA LEU A 317 -15.01 22.14 -9.92
C LEU A 317 -16.47 22.09 -10.41
N PRO A 318 -17.02 23.19 -10.96
CA PRO A 318 -18.36 23.13 -11.56
C PRO A 318 -18.36 22.26 -12.82
N ALA A 319 -19.33 21.35 -12.93
CA ALA A 319 -19.58 20.62 -14.17
C ALA A 319 -20.37 21.48 -15.17
N GLU A 320 -20.12 21.32 -16.48
CA GLU A 320 -20.88 22.04 -17.51
C GLU A 320 -22.36 21.62 -17.50
N GLY A 321 -23.28 22.58 -17.28
CA GLY A 321 -24.70 22.28 -17.09
C GLY A 321 -25.03 21.54 -15.78
N GLY A 322 -24.02 21.38 -14.92
CA GLY A 322 -24.08 20.68 -13.64
C GLY A 322 -24.92 21.38 -12.59
N LEU A 323 -25.28 20.63 -11.54
CA LEU A 323 -25.82 21.20 -10.32
C LEU A 323 -24.80 22.15 -9.66
N PRO A 324 -25.25 23.19 -8.91
CA PRO A 324 -24.34 24.05 -8.16
C PRO A 324 -23.43 23.26 -7.20
N LEU A 325 -22.18 23.70 -7.03
CA LEU A 325 -21.26 23.16 -6.02
C LEU A 325 -21.88 23.13 -4.62
N GLY A 326 -21.47 22.12 -3.84
CA GLY A 326 -22.04 21.79 -2.53
C GLY A 326 -23.40 21.07 -2.58
N THR A 327 -23.92 20.75 -3.78
CA THR A 327 -25.09 19.87 -3.92
C THR A 327 -24.67 18.43 -3.66
N GLU A 328 -25.32 17.78 -2.70
CA GLU A 328 -25.16 16.34 -2.47
C GLU A 328 -26.33 15.57 -3.09
N LEU A 329 -26.01 14.43 -3.69
CA LEU A 329 -26.93 13.44 -4.24
C LEU A 329 -26.32 12.07 -4.01
N THR A 330 -26.89 11.24 -3.15
CA THR A 330 -26.47 9.85 -2.94
C THR A 330 -27.63 8.90 -3.16
N ILE A 331 -27.30 7.65 -3.50
CA ILE A 331 -28.24 6.54 -3.58
C ILE A 331 -27.68 5.39 -2.75
N ASP A 332 -28.44 4.95 -1.77
CA ASP A 332 -28.14 3.80 -0.90
C ASP A 332 -29.15 2.71 -1.27
N THR A 333 -28.69 1.50 -1.53
CA THR A 333 -29.56 0.41 -2.00
C THR A 333 -30.09 -0.47 -0.87
N GLY A 334 -29.68 -0.22 0.38
CA GLY A 334 -30.01 -0.99 1.58
C GLY A 334 -29.47 -2.42 1.60
N ARG A 335 -29.09 -2.95 0.44
CA ARG A 335 -28.38 -4.21 0.21
C ARG A 335 -27.63 -4.15 -1.11
N PHE A 336 -26.51 -4.85 -1.21
CA PHE A 336 -25.75 -4.97 -2.44
C PHE A 336 -26.29 -6.04 -3.38
N LEU A 337 -26.71 -7.18 -2.82
CA LEU A 337 -27.21 -8.33 -3.58
C LEU A 337 -28.70 -8.18 -3.86
N ALA A 338 -29.15 -8.37 -5.08
CA ALA A 338 -30.56 -8.33 -5.48
C ALA A 338 -31.02 -9.72 -5.97
N VAL A 339 -32.03 -10.29 -5.33
CA VAL A 339 -32.58 -11.60 -5.70
C VAL A 339 -33.64 -11.42 -6.79
N PRO A 340 -33.55 -12.09 -7.96
CA PRO A 340 -34.53 -12.00 -9.03
C PRO A 340 -35.98 -12.20 -8.55
N GLY A 341 -36.86 -11.24 -8.85
CA GLY A 341 -38.27 -11.27 -8.46
C GLY A 341 -38.60 -10.78 -7.05
N GLU A 342 -37.60 -10.53 -6.20
CA GLU A 342 -37.79 -9.96 -4.85
C GLU A 342 -37.53 -8.46 -4.85
N SER A 343 -38.45 -7.67 -4.27
CA SER A 343 -38.28 -6.21 -4.18
C SER A 343 -37.37 -5.82 -3.01
N PHE A 344 -36.57 -4.77 -3.19
CA PHE A 344 -35.80 -4.15 -2.11
C PHE A 344 -35.99 -2.62 -2.08
N THR A 345 -35.61 -1.99 -0.97
CA THR A 345 -35.73 -0.54 -0.79
C THR A 345 -34.39 0.15 -1.05
N ALA A 346 -34.37 1.08 -2.00
CA ALA A 346 -33.26 2.01 -2.18
C ALA A 346 -33.67 3.42 -1.75
N THR A 347 -32.76 4.17 -1.15
CA THR A 347 -32.98 5.53 -0.63
C THR A 347 -32.12 6.52 -1.40
N VAL A 348 -32.75 7.51 -2.03
CA VAL A 348 -32.03 8.64 -2.63
C VAL A 348 -32.04 9.81 -1.65
N ARG A 349 -30.86 10.29 -1.27
CA ARG A 349 -30.70 11.48 -0.43
C ARG A 349 -30.21 12.65 -1.28
N MET A 350 -30.84 13.81 -1.09
CA MET A 350 -30.50 15.05 -1.77
C MET A 350 -30.33 16.16 -0.74
N ARG A 351 -29.29 16.97 -0.93
CA ARG A 351 -29.02 18.15 -0.11
C ARG A 351 -28.59 19.30 -1.01
N ALA A 352 -29.26 20.45 -0.88
CA ALA A 352 -28.76 21.66 -1.51
C ALA A 352 -27.57 22.21 -0.69
N GLY A 353 -26.54 22.66 -1.38
CA GLY A 353 -25.44 23.45 -0.80
C GLY A 353 -25.93 24.84 -0.37
N ASP A 354 -25.16 25.89 -0.62
CA ASP A 354 -25.49 27.23 -0.10
C ASP A 354 -26.70 27.90 -0.75
N ARG A 355 -27.16 27.38 -1.90
CA ARG A 355 -28.26 27.97 -2.68
C ARG A 355 -29.41 26.99 -2.84
N PRO A 356 -30.66 27.46 -2.73
CA PRO A 356 -31.83 26.59 -2.92
C PRO A 356 -31.91 26.07 -4.36
N LEU A 357 -32.26 24.79 -4.50
CA LEU A 357 -32.53 24.16 -5.79
C LEU A 357 -34.04 24.12 -6.03
N THR A 358 -34.47 24.58 -7.20
CA THR A 358 -35.91 24.79 -7.49
C THR A 358 -36.36 23.90 -8.63
N ARG A 359 -37.62 23.44 -8.55
CA ARG A 359 -38.19 22.45 -9.49
C ARG A 359 -37.34 21.16 -9.56
N PRO A 360 -37.06 20.51 -8.42
CA PRO A 360 -36.32 19.27 -8.44
C PRO A 360 -37.17 18.18 -9.10
N GLU A 361 -36.58 17.51 -10.07
CA GLU A 361 -37.08 16.31 -10.73
C GLU A 361 -36.03 15.23 -10.54
N LEU A 362 -36.41 14.13 -9.91
CA LEU A 362 -35.55 12.96 -9.74
C LEU A 362 -35.95 11.93 -10.80
N ASP A 363 -34.97 11.35 -11.46
CA ASP A 363 -35.09 10.15 -12.29
C ASP A 363 -34.13 9.10 -11.75
N VAL A 364 -34.54 7.82 -11.74
CA VAL A 364 -33.67 6.73 -11.30
C VAL A 364 -33.68 5.66 -12.36
N ALA A 365 -32.54 5.52 -13.03
CA ALA A 365 -32.32 4.49 -14.03
C ALA A 365 -31.87 3.21 -13.34
N ALA A 366 -32.51 2.10 -13.69
CA ALA A 366 -32.17 0.76 -13.28
C ALA A 366 -31.84 -0.10 -14.51
N PRO A 367 -31.27 -1.30 -14.34
CA PRO A 367 -30.98 -2.20 -15.44
C PRO A 367 -32.24 -2.54 -16.25
N ASP A 368 -32.04 -2.90 -17.52
CA ASP A 368 -33.14 -3.21 -18.43
C ASP A 368 -34.09 -4.27 -17.83
N GLY A 369 -35.39 -3.95 -17.81
CA GLY A 369 -36.43 -4.84 -17.28
C GLY A 369 -36.73 -4.72 -15.79
N TRP A 370 -35.89 -4.01 -15.01
CA TRP A 370 -36.14 -3.74 -13.60
C TRP A 370 -37.21 -2.66 -13.44
N THR A 371 -38.02 -2.74 -12.38
CA THR A 371 -39.01 -1.71 -12.05
C THR A 371 -38.57 -0.88 -10.86
N VAL A 372 -38.71 0.43 -10.96
CA VAL A 372 -38.44 1.38 -9.87
C VAL A 372 -39.72 2.16 -9.59
N GLU A 373 -40.24 2.00 -8.38
CA GLU A 373 -41.44 2.70 -7.92
C GLU A 373 -41.09 3.68 -6.80
N ARG A 374 -41.52 4.93 -6.94
CA ARG A 374 -41.29 5.96 -5.92
C ARG A 374 -42.50 6.09 -5.00
N ALA A 375 -42.25 6.12 -3.68
CA ALA A 375 -43.31 6.31 -2.69
C ALA A 375 -43.72 7.78 -2.50
N ASP A 376 -42.77 8.73 -2.60
CA ASP A 376 -42.97 10.13 -2.20
C ASP A 376 -42.84 11.14 -3.34
N GLU A 377 -43.56 12.26 -3.24
CA GLU A 377 -43.34 13.43 -4.11
C GLU A 377 -42.18 14.29 -3.58
N LEU A 378 -41.37 14.84 -4.49
CA LEU A 378 -40.33 15.79 -4.13
C LEU A 378 -40.92 17.14 -3.67
N PRO A 379 -40.29 17.82 -2.70
CA PRO A 379 -40.66 19.19 -2.39
C PRO A 379 -40.37 20.12 -3.57
N ALA A 380 -41.13 21.21 -3.71
CA ALA A 380 -40.93 22.17 -4.81
C ALA A 380 -39.55 22.87 -4.79
N VAL A 381 -38.88 22.89 -3.63
CA VAL A 381 -37.58 23.51 -3.39
C VAL A 381 -36.78 22.65 -2.41
N LEU A 382 -35.53 22.33 -2.76
CA LEU A 382 -34.55 21.79 -1.82
C LEU A 382 -33.87 22.97 -1.11
N THR A 383 -33.98 23.02 0.21
CA THR A 383 -33.48 24.14 1.02
C THR A 383 -32.04 23.85 1.46
N PRO A 384 -31.13 24.84 1.41
CA PRO A 384 -29.76 24.71 1.91
C PRO A 384 -29.70 24.05 3.28
N GLY A 385 -28.78 23.10 3.43
CA GLY A 385 -28.47 22.47 4.72
C GLY A 385 -29.54 21.51 5.27
N ARG A 386 -30.58 21.18 4.50
CA ARG A 386 -31.62 20.21 4.88
C ARG A 386 -31.60 19.01 3.95
N ASP A 387 -31.52 17.82 4.52
CA ASP A 387 -31.64 16.57 3.78
C ASP A 387 -33.09 16.30 3.37
N VAL A 388 -33.24 15.82 2.14
CA VAL A 388 -34.49 15.28 1.60
C VAL A 388 -34.19 13.86 1.13
N THR A 389 -34.91 12.89 1.68
CA THR A 389 -34.81 11.47 1.30
C THR A 389 -36.04 11.05 0.53
N VAL A 390 -35.85 10.14 -0.42
CA VAL A 390 -36.92 9.51 -1.19
C VAL A 390 -36.66 8.01 -1.24
N ASP A 391 -37.61 7.24 -0.72
CA ASP A 391 -37.54 5.79 -0.75
C ASP A 391 -38.13 5.26 -2.07
N LEU A 392 -37.45 4.29 -2.63
CA LEU A 392 -37.75 3.62 -3.89
C LEU A 392 -37.94 2.13 -3.62
N THR A 393 -38.98 1.54 -4.20
CA THR A 393 -39.09 0.09 -4.30
C THR A 393 -38.53 -0.34 -5.63
N VAL A 394 -37.41 -1.06 -5.61
CA VAL A 394 -36.73 -1.59 -6.80
C VAL A 394 -37.04 -3.08 -6.90
N THR A 395 -37.41 -3.57 -8.08
CA THR A 395 -37.70 -5.00 -8.31
C THR A 395 -36.98 -5.50 -9.56
N PRO A 396 -36.00 -6.41 -9.43
CA PRO A 396 -35.44 -7.14 -10.55
C PRO A 396 -36.48 -8.10 -11.15
N PRO A 397 -36.50 -8.29 -12.47
CA PRO A 397 -37.38 -9.29 -13.08
C PRO A 397 -36.99 -10.70 -12.59
N ALA A 398 -37.96 -11.61 -12.55
CA ALA A 398 -37.73 -12.97 -12.04
C ALA A 398 -36.78 -13.82 -12.90
N ASP A 399 -36.51 -13.40 -14.13
CA ASP A 399 -35.55 -13.99 -15.06
C ASP A 399 -34.27 -13.14 -15.24
N ALA A 400 -33.99 -12.22 -14.30
CA ALA A 400 -32.73 -11.48 -14.28
C ALA A 400 -31.54 -12.44 -14.23
N GLU A 401 -30.52 -12.16 -15.02
CA GLU A 401 -29.29 -12.92 -15.06
C GLU A 401 -28.48 -12.69 -13.77
N VAL A 402 -28.07 -13.79 -13.14
CA VAL A 402 -27.31 -13.82 -11.88
C VAL A 402 -25.82 -13.57 -12.17
N GLY A 403 -25.12 -12.95 -11.21
CA GLY A 403 -23.70 -12.59 -11.31
C GLY A 403 -23.46 -11.27 -12.06
N LEU A 404 -24.51 -10.63 -12.59
CA LEU A 404 -24.38 -9.33 -13.24
C LEU A 404 -24.39 -8.21 -12.22
N ARG A 405 -23.31 -7.42 -12.24
CA ARG A 405 -23.26 -6.12 -11.58
C ARG A 405 -23.80 -5.02 -12.47
N SER A 406 -24.54 -4.11 -11.86
CA SER A 406 -25.11 -2.98 -12.56
C SER A 406 -25.28 -1.78 -11.65
N ALA A 407 -25.33 -0.60 -12.25
CA ALA A 407 -25.51 0.64 -11.51
C ALA A 407 -26.98 1.05 -11.44
N LEU A 408 -27.48 1.33 -10.24
CA LEU A 408 -28.68 2.13 -10.03
C LEU A 408 -28.28 3.60 -10.04
N THR A 409 -28.68 4.35 -11.06
CA THR A 409 -28.24 5.74 -11.26
C THR A 409 -29.36 6.71 -10.94
N ALA A 410 -29.17 7.52 -9.90
CA ALA A 410 -30.04 8.63 -9.57
C ALA A 410 -29.60 9.89 -10.32
N THR A 411 -30.53 10.57 -10.98
CA THR A 411 -30.31 11.84 -11.69
C THR A 411 -31.24 12.90 -11.15
N LEU A 412 -30.68 13.97 -10.59
CA LEU A 412 -31.42 15.14 -10.12
C LEU A 412 -31.33 16.26 -11.15
N THR A 413 -32.47 16.62 -11.75
CA THR A 413 -32.63 17.79 -12.61
C THR A 413 -33.31 18.92 -11.85
N THR A 414 -32.80 20.13 -11.99
CA THR A 414 -33.36 21.34 -11.36
C THR A 414 -33.38 22.49 -12.37
N ALA A 415 -33.94 23.64 -12.00
CA ALA A 415 -33.81 24.85 -12.81
C ALA A 415 -32.37 25.37 -12.91
N GLN A 416 -31.47 24.91 -12.03
CA GLN A 416 -30.08 25.35 -11.92
C GLN A 416 -29.12 24.46 -12.72
N GLY A 417 -29.45 23.20 -12.94
CA GLY A 417 -28.60 22.23 -13.60
C GLY A 417 -29.05 20.79 -13.35
N THR A 418 -28.28 19.84 -13.87
CA THR A 418 -28.51 18.40 -13.71
C THR A 418 -27.26 17.71 -13.18
N GLY A 419 -27.40 16.61 -12.46
CA GLY A 419 -26.28 15.81 -11.99
C GLY A 419 -26.74 14.42 -11.58
N SER A 420 -25.83 13.46 -11.69
CA SER A 420 -26.10 12.05 -11.40
C SER A 420 -25.10 11.47 -10.41
N ASN A 421 -25.55 10.49 -9.66
CA ASN A 421 -24.73 9.62 -8.83
C ASN A 421 -25.30 8.19 -8.90
N ALA A 422 -24.51 7.17 -8.63
CA ALA A 422 -24.93 5.79 -8.75
C ALA A 422 -24.41 4.89 -7.62
N ALA A 423 -25.15 3.83 -7.35
CA ALA A 423 -24.73 2.73 -6.49
C ALA A 423 -24.74 1.43 -7.29
N ALA A 424 -23.80 0.54 -6.96
CA ALA A 424 -23.72 -0.79 -7.56
C ALA A 424 -24.72 -1.74 -6.87
N VAL A 425 -25.33 -2.60 -7.67
CA VAL A 425 -26.09 -3.77 -7.22
C VAL A 425 -25.61 -4.99 -8.01
N GLU A 426 -25.61 -6.15 -7.35
CA GLU A 426 -25.25 -7.42 -7.98
C GLU A 426 -26.47 -8.35 -7.94
N THR A 427 -26.86 -8.90 -9.09
CA THR A 427 -27.93 -9.90 -9.11
C THR A 427 -27.40 -11.21 -8.56
N ALA A 428 -28.02 -11.73 -7.50
CA ALA A 428 -27.58 -12.96 -6.82
C ALA A 428 -28.68 -14.04 -6.86
N PRO A 429 -28.33 -15.33 -6.84
CA PRO A 429 -29.32 -16.38 -6.64
C PRO A 429 -29.87 -16.35 -5.20
N GLU A 430 -31.00 -17.04 -4.97
CA GLU A 430 -31.62 -17.19 -3.64
C GLU A 430 -30.65 -17.78 -2.62
N VAL A 431 -29.85 -18.77 -3.02
CA VAL A 431 -28.79 -19.36 -2.19
C VAL A 431 -27.48 -19.27 -2.92
N ARG A 432 -26.46 -18.74 -2.23
CA ARG A 432 -25.09 -18.63 -2.73
C ARG A 432 -24.18 -19.62 -2.04
N GLY A 433 -23.26 -20.23 -2.78
CA GLY A 433 -22.11 -20.94 -2.20
C GLY A 433 -20.83 -20.21 -2.56
N SER A 434 -20.17 -19.65 -1.56
CA SER A 434 -18.91 -18.93 -1.73
C SER A 434 -17.78 -19.70 -1.07
N LEU A 435 -16.63 -19.80 -1.73
CA LEU A 435 -15.41 -20.30 -1.12
C LEU A 435 -15.14 -19.52 0.17
N ALA A 436 -14.94 -20.22 1.29
CA ALA A 436 -14.61 -19.58 2.56
C ALA A 436 -13.33 -18.76 2.38
N GLN A 437 -13.39 -17.50 2.80
CA GLN A 437 -12.31 -16.55 2.58
C GLN A 437 -11.13 -16.85 3.53
N ARG A 438 -9.96 -16.34 3.18
CA ARG A 438 -8.81 -16.34 4.10
C ARG A 438 -9.09 -15.33 5.22
N PRO A 439 -8.51 -15.48 6.43
CA PRO A 439 -8.73 -14.56 7.54
C PRO A 439 -8.55 -13.07 7.17
N GLU A 440 -7.51 -12.72 6.42
CA GLU A 440 -7.28 -11.35 5.96
C GLU A 440 -8.39 -10.82 5.04
N ALA A 441 -8.94 -11.68 4.18
CA ALA A 441 -10.04 -11.34 3.29
C ALA A 441 -11.39 -11.28 4.01
N GLU A 442 -11.60 -12.12 5.03
CA GLU A 442 -12.77 -12.03 5.93
C GLU A 442 -12.75 -10.70 6.69
N ILE A 443 -11.61 -10.31 7.28
CA ILE A 443 -11.47 -9.02 7.96
C ILE A 443 -11.74 -7.86 6.99
N PHE A 444 -11.31 -7.98 5.73
CA PHE A 444 -11.61 -6.97 4.72
C PHE A 444 -13.11 -6.93 4.37
N ALA A 445 -13.78 -8.07 4.22
CA ALA A 445 -15.22 -8.15 3.97
C ALA A 445 -16.04 -7.55 5.13
N ASP A 446 -15.66 -7.83 6.37
CA ASP A 446 -16.27 -7.21 7.55
C ASP A 446 -16.08 -5.69 7.55
N TRP A 447 -14.89 -5.22 7.16
CA TRP A 447 -14.60 -3.81 7.04
C TRP A 447 -15.40 -3.13 5.93
N THR A 448 -15.48 -3.72 4.73
CA THR A 448 -16.28 -3.18 3.61
C THR A 448 -17.76 -3.12 3.96
N ALA A 449 -18.28 -4.13 4.65
CA ALA A 449 -19.65 -4.12 5.15
C ALA A 449 -19.88 -2.99 6.18
N ALA A 450 -18.93 -2.75 7.08
CA ALA A 450 -19.01 -1.67 8.07
C ALA A 450 -18.97 -0.27 7.45
N GLN A 451 -18.27 -0.10 6.31
CA GLN A 451 -18.19 1.15 5.56
C GLN A 451 -19.29 1.30 4.49
N ASP A 452 -20.23 0.37 4.37
CA ASP A 452 -21.24 0.32 3.29
C ASP A 452 -20.63 0.32 1.87
N LEU A 453 -19.49 -0.37 1.72
CA LEU A 453 -18.74 -0.52 0.47
C LEU A 453 -18.54 -1.98 0.03
N PRO A 454 -19.58 -2.85 0.07
CA PRO A 454 -19.45 -4.28 -0.25
C PRO A 454 -18.93 -4.55 -1.66
N LYS A 455 -19.06 -3.59 -2.60
CA LYS A 455 -18.47 -3.70 -3.94
C LYS A 455 -16.95 -3.90 -3.91
N LEU A 456 -16.25 -3.39 -2.89
CA LEU A 456 -14.79 -3.47 -2.82
C LEU A 456 -14.29 -4.91 -2.58
N GLU A 457 -15.14 -5.81 -2.08
CA GLU A 457 -14.81 -7.24 -1.93
C GLU A 457 -14.46 -7.90 -3.27
N SER A 458 -14.93 -7.33 -4.38
CA SER A 458 -14.60 -7.77 -5.74
C SER A 458 -13.13 -7.71 -6.10
N LEU A 459 -12.37 -6.87 -5.39
CA LEU A 459 -10.93 -6.78 -5.56
C LEU A 459 -10.23 -8.07 -5.10
N ILE A 460 -10.91 -8.91 -4.32
CA ILE A 460 -10.36 -10.14 -3.77
C ILE A 460 -10.77 -11.35 -4.60
N ALA A 461 -9.78 -11.94 -5.26
CA ALA A 461 -9.95 -13.22 -5.92
C ALA A 461 -10.23 -14.33 -4.89
N PRO A 462 -11.28 -15.15 -5.06
CA PRO A 462 -11.50 -16.32 -4.22
C PRO A 462 -10.44 -17.38 -4.54
N ILE A 463 -9.57 -17.63 -3.56
CA ILE A 463 -8.46 -18.57 -3.69
C ILE A 463 -8.43 -19.60 -2.56
N ALA A 464 -8.05 -20.83 -2.89
CA ALA A 464 -7.66 -21.86 -1.93
C ALA A 464 -6.31 -22.44 -2.35
N SER A 465 -5.50 -22.92 -1.41
CA SER A 465 -4.18 -23.48 -1.71
C SER A 465 -4.10 -24.95 -1.27
N VAL A 466 -3.42 -25.78 -2.06
CA VAL A 466 -3.16 -27.21 -1.79
C VAL A 466 -1.69 -27.52 -2.09
N GLY A 467 -1.04 -28.35 -1.27
CA GLY A 467 0.31 -28.84 -1.56
C GLY A 467 0.32 -29.98 -2.59
N THR A 468 1.35 -30.04 -3.44
CA THR A 468 1.62 -31.18 -4.34
C THR A 468 1.53 -32.51 -3.61
N GLY A 469 0.65 -33.41 -4.07
CA GLY A 469 0.44 -34.73 -3.46
C GLY A 469 -0.20 -34.74 -2.06
N ARG A 470 -0.76 -33.61 -1.61
CA ARG A 470 -1.34 -33.44 -0.26
C ARG A 470 -2.85 -33.30 -0.32
N THR A 471 -3.46 -33.49 0.85
CA THR A 471 -4.87 -33.23 1.12
C THR A 471 -4.98 -32.01 2.04
N GLN A 472 -5.88 -31.08 1.71
CA GLN A 472 -6.14 -29.89 2.50
C GLN A 472 -7.66 -29.62 2.58
N PRO A 473 -8.18 -29.18 3.72
CA PRO A 473 -9.58 -28.80 3.83
C PRO A 473 -9.85 -27.54 2.99
N VAL A 474 -10.93 -27.57 2.22
CA VAL A 474 -11.47 -26.45 1.46
C VAL A 474 -12.93 -26.28 1.88
N SER A 475 -13.23 -25.12 2.49
CA SER A 475 -14.57 -24.82 3.01
C SER A 475 -15.36 -23.94 2.04
N VAL A 476 -16.67 -24.13 2.02
CA VAL A 476 -17.64 -23.33 1.29
C VAL A 476 -18.68 -22.82 2.27
N ASP A 477 -18.88 -21.52 2.31
CA ASP A 477 -19.94 -20.86 3.03
C ASP A 477 -21.18 -20.75 2.13
N VAL A 478 -22.27 -21.33 2.61
CA VAL A 478 -23.57 -21.35 1.94
C VAL A 478 -24.47 -20.36 2.64
N THR A 479 -24.87 -19.30 1.94
CA THR A 479 -25.71 -18.22 2.48
C THR A 479 -27.05 -18.21 1.75
N ASN A 480 -28.14 -18.09 2.50
CA ASN A 480 -29.48 -17.91 1.95
C ASN A 480 -29.84 -16.42 1.90
N GLU A 481 -29.83 -15.84 0.72
CA GLU A 481 -30.12 -14.43 0.42
C GLU A 481 -31.61 -14.14 0.21
N GLY A 482 -32.43 -15.19 0.11
CA GLY A 482 -33.87 -15.11 -0.12
C GLY A 482 -34.72 -15.07 1.16
N GLU A 483 -36.04 -15.03 0.97
CA GLU A 483 -36.99 -14.88 2.08
C GLU A 483 -37.45 -16.21 2.73
N THR A 484 -37.14 -17.37 2.13
CA THR A 484 -37.65 -18.67 2.59
C THR A 484 -36.55 -19.67 2.92
N PRO A 485 -36.76 -20.60 3.88
CA PRO A 485 -35.75 -21.61 4.18
C PRO A 485 -35.43 -22.50 2.98
N ALA A 486 -34.13 -22.73 2.73
CA ALA A 486 -33.63 -23.51 1.60
C ALA A 486 -32.85 -24.76 2.04
N SER A 487 -32.85 -25.77 1.19
CA SER A 487 -32.06 -27.01 1.34
C SER A 487 -31.43 -27.33 0.00
N GLY A 488 -30.29 -27.99 0.01
CA GLY A 488 -29.56 -28.26 -1.22
C GLY A 488 -28.28 -29.06 -1.04
N THR A 489 -27.46 -29.04 -2.08
CA THR A 489 -26.13 -29.65 -2.08
C THR A 489 -25.08 -28.69 -2.61
N VAL A 490 -23.84 -28.93 -2.16
CA VAL A 490 -22.63 -28.25 -2.63
C VAL A 490 -21.70 -29.30 -3.19
N SER A 491 -21.05 -28.99 -4.31
CA SER A 491 -19.98 -29.78 -4.89
C SER A 491 -18.87 -28.86 -5.44
N LEU A 492 -17.67 -29.41 -5.60
CA LEU A 492 -16.53 -28.69 -6.19
C LEU A 492 -16.22 -29.28 -7.58
N GLU A 493 -16.31 -28.47 -8.62
CA GLU A 493 -15.74 -28.79 -9.93
C GLU A 493 -14.26 -28.42 -9.92
N LEU A 494 -13.39 -29.43 -9.94
CA LEU A 494 -11.94 -29.27 -9.86
C LEU A 494 -11.26 -29.59 -11.20
N ALA A 495 -10.13 -28.93 -11.47
CA ALA A 495 -9.26 -29.29 -12.58
C ALA A 495 -8.78 -30.75 -12.53
N ASP A 496 -8.44 -31.31 -13.69
CA ASP A 496 -7.83 -32.64 -13.79
C ASP A 496 -6.58 -32.72 -12.90
N GLY A 497 -6.44 -33.83 -12.17
CA GLY A 497 -5.35 -34.03 -11.21
C GLY A 497 -5.67 -33.62 -9.77
N PHE A 498 -6.89 -33.14 -9.51
CA PHE A 498 -7.41 -32.89 -8.15
C PHE A 498 -8.67 -33.72 -7.85
N ARG A 499 -8.96 -33.91 -6.56
CA ARG A 499 -10.13 -34.66 -6.09
C ARG A 499 -10.65 -34.10 -4.77
N ALA A 500 -11.95 -33.85 -4.69
CA ALA A 500 -12.65 -33.55 -3.43
C ALA A 500 -13.26 -34.81 -2.82
N GLU A 501 -13.16 -34.95 -1.49
CA GLU A 501 -13.85 -35.98 -0.71
C GLU A 501 -14.57 -35.36 0.51
N PRO A 502 -15.87 -35.65 0.74
CA PRO A 502 -16.79 -36.33 -0.18
C PRO A 502 -17.03 -35.50 -1.45
N ALA A 503 -17.54 -36.12 -2.52
CA ALA A 503 -17.74 -35.40 -3.79
C ALA A 503 -18.90 -34.38 -3.75
N GLU A 504 -19.80 -34.52 -2.79
CA GLU A 504 -20.97 -33.67 -2.60
C GLU A 504 -21.35 -33.67 -1.10
N LEU A 505 -21.77 -32.51 -0.60
CA LEU A 505 -22.27 -32.30 0.77
C LEU A 505 -23.64 -31.64 0.74
N SER A 506 -24.52 -31.96 1.69
CA SER A 506 -25.87 -31.40 1.78
C SER A 506 -25.97 -30.33 2.87
N PHE A 507 -26.81 -29.33 2.66
CA PHE A 507 -27.29 -28.41 3.69
C PHE A 507 -28.83 -28.47 3.75
N ASP A 508 -29.40 -28.34 4.96
CA ASP A 508 -30.82 -28.58 5.18
C ASP A 508 -31.50 -27.48 6.00
N GLY A 509 -32.55 -26.88 5.43
CA GLY A 509 -33.42 -25.93 6.14
C GLY A 509 -32.72 -24.65 6.59
N LEU A 510 -31.74 -24.19 5.82
CA LEU A 510 -31.00 -22.95 6.04
C LEU A 510 -31.98 -21.78 5.99
N ALA A 511 -32.17 -21.06 7.11
CA ALA A 511 -33.16 -19.99 7.16
C ALA A 511 -32.72 -18.78 6.34
N ALA A 512 -33.67 -17.89 6.02
CA ALA A 512 -33.39 -16.63 5.35
C ALA A 512 -32.36 -15.81 6.13
N GLY A 513 -31.32 -15.34 5.43
CA GLY A 513 -30.20 -14.57 5.99
C GLY A 513 -29.21 -15.39 6.84
N GLU A 514 -29.36 -16.72 6.93
CA GLU A 514 -28.39 -17.58 7.61
C GLU A 514 -27.31 -18.09 6.67
N THR A 515 -26.12 -18.30 7.23
CA THR A 515 -24.97 -18.93 6.58
C THR A 515 -24.62 -20.24 7.28
N THR A 516 -24.26 -21.27 6.52
CA THR A 516 -23.68 -22.52 7.03
C THR A 516 -22.43 -22.88 6.23
N THR A 517 -21.44 -23.49 6.88
CA THR A 517 -20.21 -23.92 6.20
C THR A 517 -20.22 -25.43 5.95
N VAL A 518 -19.76 -25.84 4.78
CA VAL A 518 -19.44 -27.24 4.44
C VAL A 518 -17.96 -27.35 4.05
N THR A 519 -17.30 -28.46 4.39
CA THR A 519 -15.85 -28.62 4.16
C THR A 519 -15.54 -29.90 3.40
N PHE A 520 -14.74 -29.75 2.35
CA PHE A 520 -14.24 -30.82 1.49
C PHE A 520 -12.76 -31.09 1.79
N ASP A 521 -12.35 -32.35 1.80
CA ASP A 521 -10.94 -32.73 1.73
C ASP A 521 -10.51 -32.72 0.26
N VAL A 522 -9.78 -31.68 -0.16
CA VAL A 522 -9.27 -31.55 -1.54
C VAL A 522 -7.84 -32.08 -1.62
N THR A 523 -7.60 -33.01 -2.54
CA THR A 523 -6.32 -33.70 -2.73
C THR A 523 -5.76 -33.46 -4.12
N ASN A 524 -4.48 -33.08 -4.23
CA ASN A 524 -3.74 -33.18 -5.49
C ASN A 524 -3.33 -34.64 -5.72
N VAL A 525 -3.98 -35.31 -6.67
CA VAL A 525 -3.76 -36.73 -6.99
C VAL A 525 -2.79 -36.96 -8.15
N ASP A 526 -2.54 -35.93 -8.96
CA ASP A 526 -1.51 -35.92 -9.99
C ASP A 526 -0.36 -35.00 -9.58
N THR A 527 0.71 -35.60 -9.06
CA THR A 527 1.91 -34.87 -8.61
C THR A 527 2.83 -34.47 -9.75
N SER A 528 2.46 -34.73 -11.01
CA SER A 528 3.21 -34.26 -12.19
C SER A 528 2.75 -32.88 -12.66
N LEU A 529 1.67 -32.36 -12.08
CA LEU A 529 1.19 -31.01 -12.33
C LEU A 529 2.25 -29.97 -11.89
N PRO A 530 2.51 -28.94 -12.70
CA PRO A 530 3.35 -27.83 -12.28
C PRO A 530 2.74 -27.10 -11.08
N THR A 531 3.58 -26.53 -10.21
CA THR A 531 3.09 -25.59 -9.18
C THR A 531 2.49 -24.35 -9.83
N SER A 532 1.62 -23.65 -9.09
CA SER A 532 0.79 -22.55 -9.60
C SER A 532 1.52 -21.54 -10.49
N ASN A 533 2.67 -21.04 -10.08
CA ASN A 533 3.43 -20.05 -10.86
C ASN A 533 4.01 -20.59 -12.18
N ARG A 534 4.16 -21.91 -12.27
CA ARG A 534 4.59 -22.62 -13.49
C ARG A 534 3.41 -23.17 -14.28
N ALA A 535 2.18 -23.06 -13.76
CA ALA A 535 0.97 -23.45 -14.43
C ALA A 535 0.47 -22.33 -15.36
N GLU A 536 -0.20 -22.70 -16.44
CA GLU A 536 -0.86 -21.74 -17.33
C GLU A 536 -1.91 -20.95 -16.54
N GLY A 537 -1.75 -19.62 -16.46
CA GLY A 537 -2.68 -18.74 -15.73
C GLY A 537 -2.43 -18.62 -14.22
N GLY A 538 -1.35 -19.18 -13.67
CA GLY A 538 -0.97 -18.97 -12.26
C GLY A 538 -1.71 -19.84 -11.24
N GLY A 539 -2.58 -20.75 -11.68
CA GLY A 539 -3.34 -21.64 -10.80
C GLY A 539 -4.29 -22.55 -11.58
N TYR A 540 -5.11 -23.31 -10.85
CA TYR A 540 -6.04 -24.27 -11.41
C TYR A 540 -7.50 -23.82 -11.23
N PRO A 541 -8.36 -23.95 -12.25
CA PRO A 541 -9.76 -23.59 -12.10
C PRO A 541 -10.45 -24.47 -11.06
N LEU A 542 -11.16 -23.82 -10.15
CA LEU A 542 -12.05 -24.40 -9.16
C LEU A 542 -13.42 -23.73 -9.31
N ARG A 543 -14.51 -24.49 -9.33
CA ARG A 543 -15.87 -23.92 -9.29
C ARG A 543 -16.65 -24.51 -8.14
N VAL A 544 -17.21 -23.64 -7.31
CA VAL A 544 -18.16 -24.02 -6.26
C VAL A 544 -19.53 -24.09 -6.90
N VAL A 545 -20.18 -25.25 -6.88
CA VAL A 545 -21.51 -25.45 -7.44
C VAL A 545 -22.49 -25.75 -6.31
N THR A 546 -23.49 -24.89 -6.14
CA THR A 546 -24.52 -25.01 -5.09
C THR A 546 -25.89 -25.18 -5.73
N ASP A 547 -26.46 -26.38 -5.61
CA ASP A 547 -27.85 -26.66 -6.04
C ASP A 547 -28.78 -26.52 -4.83
N PHE A 548 -29.81 -25.69 -4.96
CA PHE A 548 -30.78 -25.44 -3.89
C PHE A 548 -32.22 -25.75 -4.33
N GLY A 549 -32.37 -26.62 -5.33
CA GLY A 549 -33.65 -27.12 -5.85
C GLY A 549 -34.44 -26.13 -6.71
N SER A 550 -34.58 -24.86 -6.30
CA SER A 550 -35.20 -23.80 -7.11
C SER A 550 -34.24 -23.23 -8.16
N GLY A 551 -32.93 -23.39 -7.96
CA GLY A 551 -31.89 -22.95 -8.88
C GLY A 551 -30.52 -23.56 -8.54
N THR A 552 -29.51 -23.04 -9.23
CA THR A 552 -28.10 -23.39 -9.03
C THR A 552 -27.28 -22.11 -9.03
N ASP A 553 -26.37 -22.01 -8.07
CA ASP A 553 -25.33 -20.98 -8.01
C ASP A 553 -23.98 -21.58 -8.39
N VAL A 554 -23.15 -20.79 -9.09
CA VAL A 554 -21.79 -21.19 -9.44
C VAL A 554 -20.83 -20.03 -9.22
N GLN A 555 -19.86 -20.23 -8.34
CA GLN A 555 -18.75 -19.30 -8.14
C GLN A 555 -17.48 -19.86 -8.78
N ASP A 556 -16.86 -19.09 -9.67
CA ASP A 556 -15.52 -19.37 -10.18
C ASP A 556 -14.46 -18.93 -9.16
N ALA A 557 -13.46 -19.77 -8.95
CA ALA A 557 -12.37 -19.58 -8.00
C ALA A 557 -11.06 -20.19 -8.52
N THR A 558 -9.95 -19.89 -7.84
CA THR A 558 -8.63 -20.44 -8.19
C THR A 558 -8.11 -21.34 -7.08
N LEU A 559 -7.70 -22.55 -7.47
CA LEU A 559 -6.95 -23.46 -6.62
C LEU A 559 -5.46 -23.30 -6.90
N GLU A 560 -4.72 -22.80 -5.92
CA GLU A 560 -3.28 -22.64 -5.97
C GLU A 560 -2.57 -23.95 -5.58
N LEU A 561 -1.56 -24.35 -6.35
CA LEU A 561 -0.73 -25.52 -6.04
C LEU A 561 0.66 -25.08 -5.59
N VAL A 562 1.00 -25.34 -4.32
CA VAL A 562 2.32 -25.04 -3.73
C VAL A 562 3.21 -26.29 -3.72
N PRO A 563 4.54 -26.16 -3.87
CA PRO A 563 5.44 -27.30 -3.85
C PRO A 563 5.51 -27.94 -2.46
N THR A 564 5.95 -29.20 -2.42
CA THR A 564 6.13 -29.94 -1.17
C THR A 564 7.43 -30.71 -1.15
N THR A 565 8.00 -30.93 0.02
CA THR A 565 9.19 -31.78 0.19
C THR A 565 9.16 -32.56 1.51
N ALA A 566 9.97 -33.62 1.57
CA ALA A 566 10.27 -34.33 2.80
C ALA A 566 11.75 -34.11 3.15
N VAL A 567 12.00 -33.40 4.25
CA VAL A 567 13.34 -33.08 4.73
C VAL A 567 13.92 -34.29 5.44
N PRO A 568 15.03 -34.88 4.97
CA PRO A 568 15.64 -36.03 5.63
C PRO A 568 16.10 -35.68 7.05
N HIS A 569 15.88 -36.60 7.99
CA HIS A 569 16.45 -36.54 9.33
C HIS A 569 17.80 -37.25 9.38
N LEU A 570 18.78 -36.65 10.06
CA LEU A 570 20.15 -37.12 10.19
C LEU A 570 20.52 -37.37 11.66
N ASP A 571 21.25 -38.48 11.90
CA ASP A 571 21.84 -38.78 13.21
C ASP A 571 23.07 -37.92 13.54
N SER A 572 23.62 -37.19 12.55
CA SER A 572 24.82 -36.37 12.70
C SER A 572 24.68 -35.10 11.88
N ALA A 573 24.98 -33.97 12.52
CA ALA A 573 24.95 -32.65 11.90
C ALA A 573 25.92 -32.55 10.70
N PRO A 574 25.47 -31.98 9.57
CA PRO A 574 26.34 -31.48 8.51
C PRO A 574 27.42 -30.52 9.04
N ALA A 575 28.59 -30.50 8.39
CA ALA A 575 29.58 -29.47 8.63
C ALA A 575 29.22 -28.21 7.84
N VAL A 576 28.95 -27.10 8.52
CA VAL A 576 28.66 -25.81 7.85
C VAL A 576 29.98 -25.18 7.38
N ASP A 577 30.41 -25.53 6.17
CA ASP A 577 31.66 -25.07 5.56
C ASP A 577 31.52 -24.55 4.12
N GLY A 578 30.29 -24.50 3.60
CA GLY A 578 29.96 -23.97 2.28
C GLY A 578 30.13 -25.00 1.16
N VAL A 579 30.38 -26.26 1.49
CA VAL A 579 30.57 -27.35 0.53
C VAL A 579 29.52 -28.44 0.74
N ALA A 580 28.56 -28.54 -0.18
CA ALA A 580 27.51 -29.57 -0.09
C ALA A 580 28.05 -30.98 -0.43
N ASP A 581 28.08 -31.89 0.55
CA ASP A 581 28.32 -33.33 0.30
C ASP A 581 26.98 -34.10 0.17
N PRO A 582 26.83 -35.01 -0.82
CA PRO A 582 25.61 -35.82 -0.95
C PRO A 582 25.27 -36.70 0.27
N ALA A 583 26.23 -37.01 1.14
CA ALA A 583 25.99 -37.70 2.40
C ALA A 583 25.43 -36.78 3.50
N GLU A 584 25.73 -35.48 3.44
CA GLU A 584 25.20 -34.46 4.35
C GLU A 584 23.82 -33.97 3.91
N TYR A 585 23.54 -33.97 2.61
CA TYR A 585 22.25 -33.56 2.05
C TYR A 585 21.63 -34.65 1.15
N PRO A 586 21.20 -35.79 1.72
CA PRO A 586 20.70 -36.94 0.97
C PRO A 586 19.30 -36.73 0.36
N GLY A 587 18.69 -35.57 0.60
CA GLY A 587 17.34 -35.22 0.14
C GLY A 587 17.26 -34.96 -1.35
N GLU A 588 16.05 -34.64 -1.79
CA GLU A 588 15.80 -34.16 -3.16
C GLU A 588 16.53 -32.82 -3.41
N ALA A 589 16.97 -32.62 -4.65
CA ALA A 589 17.37 -31.30 -5.13
C ALA A 589 16.12 -30.54 -5.56
N LEU A 590 15.79 -29.49 -4.82
CA LEU A 590 14.68 -28.60 -5.11
C LEU A 590 15.13 -27.56 -6.12
N ASP A 591 14.36 -27.40 -7.20
CA ASP A 591 14.57 -26.35 -8.18
C ASP A 591 14.04 -25.02 -7.64
N THR A 592 14.96 -24.10 -7.31
CA THR A 592 14.70 -22.75 -6.80
C THR A 592 14.86 -21.67 -7.88
N SER A 593 14.78 -22.03 -9.16
CA SER A 593 15.09 -21.13 -10.28
C SER A 593 13.86 -20.41 -10.85
N THR A 594 12.69 -20.48 -10.21
CA THR A 594 11.48 -19.87 -10.78
C THR A 594 11.42 -18.39 -10.45
N MET A 595 11.31 -17.54 -11.46
CA MET A 595 11.12 -16.10 -11.28
C MET A 595 9.78 -15.79 -10.62
N TRP A 596 9.77 -14.83 -9.70
CA TRP A 596 8.55 -14.31 -9.06
C TRP A 596 8.44 -12.78 -9.07
N GLU A 597 9.55 -12.07 -9.27
CA GLU A 597 9.60 -10.62 -9.46
C GLU A 597 10.87 -10.26 -10.24
N GLY A 598 10.83 -9.17 -11.01
CA GLY A 598 11.99 -8.69 -11.75
C GLY A 598 11.99 -9.01 -13.24
N GLU A 599 13.17 -9.00 -13.85
CA GLU A 599 13.37 -9.28 -15.27
C GLU A 599 13.47 -10.79 -15.55
N ASP A 600 12.90 -11.24 -16.68
CA ASP A 600 13.01 -12.63 -17.10
C ASP A 600 14.38 -12.90 -17.74
N VAL A 601 15.16 -13.76 -17.09
CA VAL A 601 16.57 -14.01 -17.38
C VAL A 601 16.83 -15.50 -17.71
N PRO A 602 17.84 -15.83 -18.54
CA PRO A 602 18.17 -17.21 -18.82
C PRO A 602 18.80 -17.92 -17.60
N ALA A 603 18.74 -19.25 -17.55
CA ALA A 603 19.25 -20.01 -16.40
C ALA A 603 20.78 -19.91 -16.16
N ASP A 604 21.55 -19.53 -17.20
CA ASP A 604 22.99 -19.25 -17.05
C ASP A 604 23.26 -17.88 -16.41
N ASP A 605 22.22 -17.05 -16.28
CA ASP A 605 22.21 -15.71 -15.68
C ASP A 605 21.68 -15.78 -14.25
N ALA A 606 20.51 -16.39 -14.03
CA ALA A 606 20.03 -16.71 -12.68
C ALA A 606 19.39 -18.10 -12.64
N SER A 607 19.98 -19.01 -11.86
CA SER A 607 19.31 -20.25 -11.46
C SER A 607 19.82 -20.74 -10.12
N ALA A 608 19.03 -21.57 -9.43
CA ALA A 608 19.44 -22.09 -8.13
C ALA A 608 18.90 -23.50 -7.86
N THR A 609 19.68 -24.29 -7.13
CA THR A 609 19.27 -25.58 -6.61
C THR A 609 19.42 -25.62 -5.10
N THR A 610 18.37 -26.02 -4.40
CA THR A 610 18.34 -26.12 -2.94
C THR A 610 18.33 -27.59 -2.48
N ARG A 611 19.04 -27.89 -1.39
CA ARG A 611 18.90 -29.17 -0.66
C ARG A 611 18.73 -28.91 0.82
N LEU A 612 18.02 -29.83 1.47
CA LEU A 612 17.63 -29.72 2.87
C LEU A 612 18.03 -30.97 3.64
N ALA A 613 18.33 -30.78 4.92
CA ALA A 613 18.45 -31.83 5.91
C ALA A 613 18.00 -31.30 7.28
N SER A 614 17.72 -32.20 8.22
CA SER A 614 17.32 -31.85 9.57
C SER A 614 17.97 -32.77 10.59
N THR A 615 18.05 -32.29 11.83
CA THR A 615 18.40 -33.05 13.03
C THR A 615 17.30 -32.82 14.07
N ASP A 616 17.48 -33.30 15.30
CA ASP A 616 16.51 -33.07 16.38
C ASP A 616 16.41 -31.57 16.77
N ASP A 617 17.44 -30.77 16.52
CA ASP A 617 17.56 -29.39 17.02
C ASP A 617 17.75 -28.33 15.94
N ALA A 618 17.89 -28.69 14.66
CA ALA A 618 18.14 -27.72 13.59
C ALA A 618 17.72 -28.20 12.19
N LEU A 619 17.39 -27.21 11.35
CA LEU A 619 17.29 -27.30 9.89
C LEU A 619 18.64 -26.94 9.25
N TYR A 620 19.02 -27.66 8.20
CA TYR A 620 20.20 -27.41 7.39
C TYR A 620 19.79 -27.18 5.95
N VAL A 621 20.33 -26.14 5.33
CA VAL A 621 19.96 -25.70 3.97
C VAL A 621 21.23 -25.41 3.19
N THR A 622 21.35 -25.98 1.99
CA THR A 622 22.34 -25.56 1.00
C THR A 622 21.64 -25.01 -0.23
N VAL A 623 22.11 -23.87 -0.73
CA VAL A 623 21.61 -23.24 -1.95
C VAL A 623 22.80 -23.03 -2.89
N ASP A 624 22.78 -23.71 -4.02
CA ASP A 624 23.77 -23.59 -5.08
C ASP A 624 23.21 -22.65 -6.14
N VAL A 625 23.78 -21.45 -6.26
CA VAL A 625 23.33 -20.37 -7.14
C VAL A 625 24.28 -20.29 -8.34
N THR A 626 23.71 -20.31 -9.54
CA THR A 626 24.39 -19.89 -10.78
C THR A 626 24.00 -18.44 -11.05
N ASP A 627 25.01 -17.60 -11.17
CA ASP A 627 24.90 -16.16 -11.37
C ASP A 627 26.08 -15.69 -12.24
N ASP A 628 25.81 -14.86 -13.24
CA ASP A 628 26.82 -14.40 -14.19
C ASP A 628 27.59 -13.14 -13.73
N THR A 629 26.99 -12.32 -12.86
CA THR A 629 27.53 -11.03 -12.43
C THR A 629 27.28 -10.76 -10.95
N LEU A 630 28.36 -10.85 -10.16
CA LEU A 630 28.32 -10.49 -8.74
C LEU A 630 27.92 -9.01 -8.57
N GLY A 631 26.78 -8.79 -7.93
CA GLY A 631 26.26 -7.52 -7.46
C GLY A 631 27.19 -6.82 -6.46
N ASN A 632 26.78 -5.62 -6.04
CA ASN A 632 27.59 -4.81 -5.16
C ASN A 632 27.92 -5.52 -3.83
N VAL A 633 29.21 -5.74 -3.56
CA VAL A 633 29.64 -6.38 -2.30
C VAL A 633 29.59 -5.36 -1.16
N LEU A 634 28.68 -5.59 -0.21
CA LEU A 634 28.45 -4.69 0.91
C LEU A 634 29.55 -4.79 1.99
N PRO A 635 29.89 -3.69 2.68
CA PRO A 635 30.75 -3.75 3.86
C PRO A 635 30.03 -4.45 5.03
N PRO A 636 30.73 -5.04 6.02
CA PRO A 636 30.11 -5.78 7.12
C PRO A 636 29.07 -5.00 7.92
N GLU A 637 29.26 -3.70 8.09
CA GLU A 637 28.32 -2.81 8.77
C GLU A 637 26.99 -2.60 8.03
N ASP A 638 26.91 -3.00 6.76
CA ASP A 638 25.71 -2.91 5.92
C ASP A 638 25.08 -4.29 5.63
N CYS A 639 25.30 -5.27 6.53
CA CYS A 639 24.70 -6.59 6.45
C CYS A 639 23.19 -6.60 6.81
N LYS A 640 22.36 -6.06 5.93
CA LYS A 640 20.92 -5.86 6.12
C LYS A 640 20.19 -5.71 4.80
N ARG A 641 18.85 -5.83 4.78
CA ARG A 641 18.02 -5.57 3.59
C ARG A 641 18.51 -6.33 2.35
N HIS A 642 18.51 -7.65 2.48
CA HIS A 642 19.14 -8.58 1.55
C HIS A 642 18.70 -8.42 0.08
N TRP A 643 17.48 -7.98 -0.19
CA TRP A 643 16.96 -7.74 -1.55
C TRP A 643 17.67 -6.65 -2.37
N ARG A 644 18.63 -5.92 -1.78
CA ARG A 644 19.41 -4.86 -2.46
C ARG A 644 20.54 -5.39 -3.35
N THR A 645 21.06 -6.57 -3.05
CA THR A 645 22.14 -7.20 -3.81
C THR A 645 22.02 -8.72 -3.75
N ASP A 646 23.00 -9.45 -4.29
CA ASP A 646 22.92 -10.90 -4.39
C ASP A 646 22.83 -11.52 -3.01
N SER A 647 21.78 -12.31 -2.82
CA SER A 647 21.53 -12.92 -1.52
C SER A 647 20.56 -14.10 -1.62
N VAL A 648 20.56 -14.89 -0.56
CA VAL A 648 19.59 -15.97 -0.34
C VAL A 648 18.70 -15.60 0.83
N GLU A 649 17.38 -15.71 0.67
CA GLU A 649 16.43 -15.66 1.77
C GLU A 649 15.89 -17.07 2.08
N ILE A 650 15.99 -17.48 3.34
CA ILE A 650 15.36 -18.70 3.84
C ILE A 650 14.25 -18.31 4.80
N THR A 651 13.05 -18.82 4.54
CA THR A 651 11.84 -18.49 5.30
C THR A 651 11.23 -19.76 5.89
N VAL A 652 10.82 -19.70 7.16
CA VAL A 652 10.24 -20.81 7.90
C VAL A 652 9.00 -20.32 8.64
N ASP A 653 7.85 -20.93 8.33
CA ASP A 653 6.64 -20.85 9.14
C ASP A 653 6.55 -22.16 9.94
N PRO A 654 6.90 -22.17 11.23
CA PRO A 654 7.07 -23.41 11.98
C PRO A 654 5.82 -24.28 11.98
N ARG A 655 4.62 -23.67 11.98
CA ARG A 655 3.35 -24.37 11.99
C ARG A 655 2.71 -24.52 10.61
N GLY A 656 3.15 -23.74 9.61
CA GLY A 656 2.55 -23.71 8.28
C GLY A 656 1.11 -23.20 8.28
N THR A 657 0.79 -22.28 9.19
CA THR A 657 -0.54 -21.69 9.41
C THR A 657 -0.49 -20.18 9.63
N SER A 658 0.68 -19.56 9.46
CA SER A 658 0.86 -18.13 9.67
C SER A 658 0.07 -17.36 8.63
N SER A 659 -0.59 -16.29 9.06
CA SER A 659 -1.37 -15.42 8.19
C SER A 659 -0.54 -14.26 7.65
N ASN A 660 0.53 -13.90 8.38
CA ASN A 660 1.51 -12.88 8.04
C ASN A 660 2.89 -13.25 8.65
N THR A 661 3.92 -12.46 8.37
CA THR A 661 5.30 -12.80 8.75
C THR A 661 5.70 -12.49 10.19
N SER A 662 4.84 -11.83 10.99
CA SER A 662 5.14 -11.60 12.41
C SER A 662 5.24 -12.90 13.23
N THR A 663 4.71 -14.02 12.71
CA THR A 663 4.80 -15.35 13.33
C THR A 663 5.74 -16.29 12.56
N THR A 664 6.61 -15.75 11.70
CA THR A 664 7.56 -16.54 10.91
C THR A 664 9.01 -16.17 11.20
N PHE A 665 9.92 -17.02 10.76
CA PHE A 665 11.37 -16.78 10.75
C PHE A 665 11.80 -16.51 9.31
N LYS A 666 12.58 -15.47 9.09
CA LYS A 666 13.17 -15.15 7.79
C LYS A 666 14.61 -14.69 7.98
N THR A 667 15.52 -15.26 7.21
CA THR A 667 16.92 -14.85 7.22
C THR A 667 17.39 -14.55 5.81
N GLY A 668 17.94 -13.35 5.62
CA GLY A 668 18.70 -13.00 4.43
C GLY A 668 20.18 -13.27 4.63
N ILE A 669 20.83 -13.85 3.63
CA ILE A 669 22.23 -14.28 3.67
C ILE A 669 22.95 -13.70 2.46
N PHE A 670 23.98 -12.90 2.72
CA PHE A 670 24.88 -12.42 1.67
C PHE A 670 26.04 -13.40 1.51
N PRO A 671 26.39 -13.79 0.26
CA PRO A 671 27.43 -14.79 0.04
C PRO A 671 28.83 -14.26 0.37
N THR A 672 29.04 -12.95 0.43
CA THR A 672 30.34 -12.33 0.72
C THR A 672 30.17 -10.89 1.20
N THR A 673 31.18 -10.35 1.88
CA THR A 673 31.25 -8.95 2.35
C THR A 673 32.60 -8.33 1.99
N ASP A 674 32.66 -7.00 1.88
CA ASP A 674 33.92 -6.25 1.64
C ASP A 674 34.73 -6.13 2.94
N ASP A 675 35.29 -7.25 3.37
CA ASP A 675 36.15 -7.36 4.54
C ASP A 675 37.42 -8.16 4.23
N PRO A 676 38.34 -7.59 3.43
CA PRO A 676 39.56 -8.28 3.03
C PRO A 676 40.48 -8.58 4.22
N ALA A 677 40.29 -7.90 5.36
CA ALA A 677 41.04 -8.17 6.58
C ALA A 677 40.64 -9.50 7.24
N ASN A 678 39.39 -9.95 7.03
CA ASN A 678 38.85 -11.19 7.58
C ASN A 678 38.55 -12.25 6.52
N GLY A 679 38.93 -11.99 5.26
CA GLY A 679 38.81 -12.95 4.16
C GLY A 679 37.45 -12.91 3.47
N ASN A 680 36.75 -11.78 3.50
CA ASN A 680 35.44 -11.56 2.88
C ASN A 680 34.39 -12.61 3.29
N PRO A 681 34.12 -12.78 4.60
CA PRO A 681 33.17 -13.78 5.06
C PRO A 681 31.74 -13.46 4.58
N PRO A 682 30.85 -14.46 4.49
CA PRO A 682 29.42 -14.20 4.37
C PRO A 682 28.90 -13.50 5.64
N CYS A 683 27.73 -12.91 5.52
CA CYS A 683 27.01 -12.36 6.66
C CYS A 683 25.51 -12.65 6.53
N PHE A 684 24.78 -12.58 7.64
CA PHE A 684 23.35 -12.89 7.68
C PHE A 684 22.59 -12.02 8.68
N GLN A 685 21.30 -11.89 8.44
CA GLN A 685 20.41 -10.99 9.15
C GLN A 685 18.98 -11.53 9.10
N ARG A 686 18.13 -11.15 10.06
CA ARG A 686 16.69 -11.40 10.02
C ARG A 686 15.94 -10.16 9.56
N ASP A 687 15.01 -10.29 8.62
CA ASP A 687 14.23 -9.16 8.11
C ASP A 687 12.76 -9.55 7.88
N ALA A 688 11.87 -8.59 8.09
CA ALA A 688 10.43 -8.70 7.86
C ALA A 688 9.79 -9.94 8.51
N ASP A 689 10.23 -10.28 9.73
CA ASP A 689 9.81 -11.47 10.47
C ASP A 689 9.57 -11.17 11.97
N ASN A 690 9.36 -12.21 12.77
CA ASN A 690 9.07 -12.13 14.21
C ASN A 690 10.13 -11.37 15.05
N ASN A 691 11.39 -11.29 14.64
CA ASN A 691 12.46 -10.67 15.43
C ASN A 691 13.62 -10.20 14.52
N GLN A 692 13.37 -9.14 13.76
CA GLN A 692 14.31 -8.62 12.78
C GLN A 692 15.57 -8.02 13.41
N GLY A 693 16.67 -7.98 12.66
CA GLY A 693 17.93 -7.34 13.03
C GLY A 693 19.16 -8.21 12.73
N PRO A 694 20.35 -7.81 13.23
CA PRO A 694 21.60 -8.52 12.98
C PRO A 694 21.53 -9.98 13.42
N GLY A 695 21.87 -10.91 12.52
CA GLY A 695 21.61 -12.34 12.74
C GLY A 695 22.34 -12.93 13.96
N ALA A 696 23.52 -12.42 14.31
CA ALA A 696 24.25 -12.83 15.50
C ALA A 696 23.51 -12.49 16.82
N GLU A 697 22.65 -11.47 16.80
CA GLU A 697 21.85 -11.02 17.93
C GLU A 697 20.46 -11.69 17.94
N THR A 698 19.85 -11.81 16.77
CA THR A 698 18.44 -12.21 16.61
C THR A 698 18.23 -13.69 16.27
N ALA A 699 19.30 -14.41 15.90
CA ALA A 699 19.31 -15.86 15.67
C ALA A 699 20.55 -16.51 16.32
N PRO A 700 20.71 -16.45 17.66
CA PRO A 700 21.87 -17.01 18.33
C PRO A 700 22.03 -18.51 18.06
N GLY A 701 23.20 -18.91 17.57
CA GLY A 701 23.51 -20.31 17.25
C GLY A 701 23.26 -20.70 15.79
N MET A 702 22.64 -19.82 15.00
CA MET A 702 22.66 -19.92 13.54
C MET A 702 24.10 -19.84 13.02
N GLN A 703 24.39 -20.62 11.99
CA GLN A 703 25.70 -20.65 11.33
C GLN A 703 25.50 -20.52 9.83
N VAL A 704 26.39 -19.78 9.17
CA VAL A 704 26.40 -19.60 7.73
C VAL A 704 27.83 -19.76 7.23
N ALA A 705 27.98 -20.48 6.12
CA ALA A 705 29.18 -20.53 5.33
C ALA A 705 28.82 -20.34 3.85
N SER A 706 29.78 -19.87 3.06
CA SER A 706 29.60 -19.67 1.63
C SER A 706 30.89 -19.92 0.86
N VAL A 707 30.75 -20.25 -0.41
CA VAL A 707 31.85 -20.32 -1.38
C VAL A 707 31.43 -19.55 -2.61
N VAL A 708 32.16 -18.48 -2.94
CA VAL A 708 32.00 -17.71 -4.18
C VAL A 708 33.00 -18.22 -5.21
N ASP A 709 32.54 -18.47 -6.43
CA ASP A 709 33.38 -19.05 -7.49
C ASP A 709 34.47 -18.08 -7.99
N ASP A 710 35.65 -18.63 -8.34
CA ASP A 710 36.74 -17.91 -9.01
C ASP A 710 37.29 -18.74 -10.19
N PRO A 711 37.05 -18.33 -11.46
CA PRO A 711 36.32 -17.13 -11.88
C PRO A 711 34.83 -17.18 -11.51
N TYR A 712 34.20 -16.01 -11.38
CA TYR A 712 32.79 -15.92 -11.00
C TYR A 712 31.87 -16.66 -11.97
N GLY A 713 30.93 -17.38 -11.39
CA GLY A 713 29.83 -18.07 -12.07
C GLY A 713 28.72 -18.46 -11.09
N GLY A 714 28.66 -17.75 -9.96
CA GLY A 714 27.76 -18.02 -8.85
C GLY A 714 28.45 -18.30 -7.51
N TYR A 715 27.67 -18.86 -6.60
CA TYR A 715 28.07 -19.12 -5.23
C TYR A 715 27.22 -20.22 -4.58
N THR A 716 27.79 -20.90 -3.59
CA THR A 716 27.04 -21.82 -2.71
C THR A 716 26.89 -21.17 -1.34
N VAL A 717 25.67 -21.14 -0.80
CA VAL A 717 25.37 -20.81 0.61
C VAL A 717 25.00 -22.07 1.36
N GLU A 718 25.54 -22.23 2.57
CA GLU A 718 25.16 -23.28 3.52
C GLU A 718 24.79 -22.67 4.88
N ALA A 719 23.63 -23.05 5.41
CA ALA A 719 23.10 -22.52 6.65
C ALA A 719 22.62 -23.62 7.61
N LYS A 720 22.92 -23.47 8.90
CA LYS A 720 22.28 -24.17 10.02
C LYS A 720 21.34 -23.20 10.72
N ILE A 721 20.06 -23.53 10.79
CA ILE A 721 19.03 -22.77 11.52
C ILE A 721 18.55 -23.62 12.71
N PRO A 722 18.93 -23.27 13.96
CA PRO A 722 18.41 -23.93 15.15
C PRO A 722 16.87 -23.81 15.26
N PHE A 723 16.19 -24.82 15.79
CA PHE A 723 14.74 -24.74 15.99
C PHE A 723 14.34 -23.81 17.15
N ASP A 724 15.25 -23.52 18.08
CA ASP A 724 15.00 -22.63 19.23
C ASP A 724 15.03 -21.13 18.88
N VAL A 725 15.45 -20.76 17.66
CA VAL A 725 15.35 -19.39 17.14
C VAL A 725 14.06 -19.14 16.36
N LEU A 726 13.27 -20.18 16.10
CA LEU A 726 11.99 -20.09 15.42
C LEU A 726 10.90 -19.50 16.35
N PRO A 727 9.91 -18.79 15.80
CA PRO A 727 8.87 -18.13 16.60
C PRO A 727 7.78 -19.07 17.14
N ASP A 728 7.87 -20.36 16.87
CA ASP A 728 7.04 -21.42 17.43
C ASP A 728 7.78 -22.76 17.22
N ASN A 729 7.38 -23.80 17.95
CA ASN A 729 7.81 -25.17 17.71
C ASN A 729 7.33 -25.68 16.35
N VAL A 730 8.23 -26.33 15.62
CA VAL A 730 7.93 -26.91 14.29
C VAL A 730 6.81 -27.95 14.35
N ASP A 731 5.85 -27.83 13.44
CA ASP A 731 4.93 -28.90 13.08
C ASP A 731 5.61 -29.81 12.04
N PRO A 732 6.09 -31.01 12.41
CA PRO A 732 6.81 -31.88 11.48
C PRO A 732 5.94 -32.39 10.33
N ALA A 733 4.62 -32.26 10.43
CA ALA A 733 3.71 -32.68 9.38
C ALA A 733 3.41 -31.58 8.36
N ARG A 734 3.71 -30.30 8.61
CA ARG A 734 3.25 -29.20 7.73
C ARG A 734 4.03 -27.88 7.83
N MET A 735 5.28 -27.88 8.30
CA MET A 735 6.13 -26.69 8.33
C MET A 735 6.11 -25.95 6.98
N GLY A 736 5.79 -24.66 6.98
CA GLY A 736 5.94 -23.80 5.81
C GLY A 736 7.41 -23.45 5.60
N LEU A 737 7.88 -23.52 4.37
CA LEU A 737 9.28 -23.27 4.00
C LEU A 737 9.34 -22.64 2.62
N ASN A 738 10.17 -21.61 2.47
CA ASN A 738 10.57 -21.14 1.15
C ASN A 738 12.05 -20.78 1.12
N VAL A 739 12.64 -20.88 -0.07
CA VAL A 739 13.98 -20.39 -0.37
C VAL A 739 13.87 -19.50 -1.58
N LEU A 740 14.25 -18.24 -1.41
CA LEU A 740 14.28 -17.21 -2.44
C LEU A 740 15.73 -16.81 -2.70
N VAL A 741 16.05 -16.47 -3.95
CA VAL A 741 17.35 -15.96 -4.34
C VAL A 741 17.13 -14.62 -5.02
N TYR A 742 17.92 -13.63 -4.62
CA TYR A 742 17.93 -12.29 -5.15
C TYR A 742 19.18 -12.17 -6.01
N ASP A 743 18.95 -11.75 -7.24
CA ASP A 743 19.95 -11.58 -8.29
C ASP A 743 19.92 -10.10 -8.71
N SER A 744 21.01 -9.38 -8.47
CA SER A 744 21.03 -7.93 -8.56
C SER A 744 21.70 -7.43 -9.82
N ASP A 745 22.81 -8.03 -10.25
CA ASP A 745 23.61 -7.58 -11.41
C ASP A 745 24.05 -6.09 -11.38
N THR A 746 23.73 -5.34 -10.32
CA THR A 746 23.97 -3.91 -10.21
C THR A 746 25.04 -3.60 -9.17
N GLN A 747 25.58 -2.39 -9.29
CA GLN A 747 26.57 -1.85 -8.37
C GLN A 747 26.01 -0.67 -7.56
N ASP A 748 24.70 -0.44 -7.63
CA ASP A 748 23.97 0.67 -7.01
C ASP A 748 22.92 0.22 -5.98
N ASN A 749 23.02 -1.04 -5.53
CA ASN A 749 22.14 -1.65 -4.53
C ASN A 749 20.66 -1.72 -4.95
N THR A 750 20.42 -1.87 -6.25
CA THR A 750 19.09 -2.13 -6.81
C THR A 750 18.97 -3.59 -7.26
N GLY A 751 17.99 -4.31 -6.75
CA GLY A 751 17.72 -5.69 -7.17
C GLY A 751 17.10 -5.73 -8.58
N GLN A 752 17.46 -6.73 -9.37
CA GLN A 752 16.92 -6.91 -10.74
C GLN A 752 15.93 -8.06 -10.81
N THR A 753 16.37 -9.25 -10.44
CA THR A 753 15.63 -10.49 -10.62
C THR A 753 15.50 -11.24 -9.31
N ARG A 754 14.34 -11.87 -9.08
CA ARG A 754 14.10 -12.68 -7.89
C ARG A 754 13.52 -14.03 -8.29
N ILE A 755 14.20 -15.08 -7.86
CA ILE A 755 13.81 -16.47 -8.11
C ILE A 755 13.54 -17.21 -6.80
N GLY A 756 12.88 -18.37 -6.84
CA GLY A 756 12.63 -19.17 -5.65
C GLY A 756 11.96 -20.52 -5.88
N TRP A 757 11.67 -21.21 -4.77
CA TRP A 757 11.03 -22.54 -4.77
C TRP A 757 9.50 -22.46 -4.95
N SER A 758 8.81 -21.85 -3.99
CA SER A 758 7.39 -21.48 -4.11
C SER A 758 7.33 -20.00 -4.47
N THR A 759 6.63 -19.66 -5.54
CA THR A 759 6.81 -18.35 -6.18
C THR A 759 5.46 -17.75 -6.52
N PHE A 760 5.18 -16.55 -6.01
CA PHE A 760 3.96 -15.79 -6.25
C PHE A 760 4.32 -14.31 -6.12
N ARG A 761 3.53 -13.42 -6.73
CA ARG A 761 3.73 -11.98 -6.53
C ARG A 761 3.49 -11.63 -5.05
N GLY A 762 4.52 -11.12 -4.37
CA GLY A 762 4.49 -10.80 -2.94
C GLY A 762 4.79 -11.98 -2.00
N VAL A 763 5.26 -13.12 -2.52
CA VAL A 763 5.44 -14.36 -1.74
C VAL A 763 6.29 -14.18 -0.48
N GLN A 764 7.24 -13.23 -0.46
CA GLN A 764 8.07 -12.92 0.70
C GLN A 764 7.28 -12.47 1.95
N ALA A 765 6.02 -12.06 1.80
CA ALA A 765 5.12 -11.65 2.89
C ALA A 765 3.86 -12.53 3.03
N ASP A 766 3.69 -13.54 2.18
CA ASP A 766 2.50 -14.41 2.10
C ASP A 766 2.84 -15.85 2.56
N PRO A 767 3.01 -16.13 3.87
CA PRO A 767 3.44 -17.45 4.34
C PRO A 767 2.49 -18.60 4.00
N PHE A 768 1.21 -18.33 3.81
CA PHE A 768 0.22 -19.32 3.35
C PHE A 768 0.51 -19.83 1.92
N ARG A 769 1.35 -19.14 1.14
CA ARG A 769 1.83 -19.53 -0.20
C ARG A 769 3.22 -20.16 -0.20
N TRP A 770 3.87 -20.29 0.95
CA TRP A 770 5.16 -20.97 1.03
C TRP A 770 5.02 -22.47 0.74
N GLY A 771 6.10 -23.12 0.33
CA GLY A 771 6.11 -24.56 0.13
C GLY A 771 5.89 -25.29 1.45
N LEU A 772 5.42 -26.54 1.39
CA LEU A 772 5.19 -27.35 2.59
C LEU A 772 6.29 -28.40 2.77
N ALA A 773 7.01 -28.34 3.88
CA ALA A 773 8.02 -29.31 4.28
C ALA A 773 7.47 -30.26 5.35
N THR A 774 7.78 -31.55 5.20
CA THR A 774 7.61 -32.54 6.27
C THR A 774 8.97 -32.93 6.85
N LEU A 775 9.03 -33.18 8.15
CA LEU A 775 10.23 -33.56 8.88
C LEU A 775 10.04 -34.95 9.50
N PRO A 776 10.04 -36.03 8.69
CA PRO A 776 9.86 -37.38 9.20
C PRO A 776 10.96 -37.76 10.19
N GLY A 777 10.55 -38.14 11.41
CA GLY A 777 11.47 -38.52 12.49
C GLY A 777 11.61 -37.46 13.58
N LEU A 778 11.18 -36.23 13.33
CA LEU A 778 11.06 -35.19 14.36
C LEU A 778 9.75 -35.36 15.14
N ASP A 779 9.82 -35.28 16.47
CA ASP A 779 8.65 -35.32 17.34
C ASP A 779 7.89 -33.97 17.30
N ASP A 780 6.55 -34.02 17.22
CA ASP A 780 5.72 -32.80 17.35
C ASP A 780 5.65 -32.36 18.82
N ALA A 781 6.35 -31.27 19.14
CA ALA A 781 6.37 -30.69 20.48
C ALA A 781 5.07 -29.92 20.82
N GLY A 782 4.18 -29.70 19.83
CA GLY A 782 3.03 -28.82 19.95
C GLY A 782 3.43 -27.34 19.97
N SER A 783 2.46 -26.44 19.77
CA SER A 783 2.71 -24.99 19.69
C SER A 783 3.15 -24.39 21.04
N ASP A 784 4.17 -23.53 20.99
CA ASP A 784 4.72 -22.66 22.05
C ASP A 784 5.19 -21.34 21.40
N PRO A 785 4.25 -20.44 21.04
CA PRO A 785 4.55 -19.27 20.22
C PRO A 785 5.32 -18.18 20.98
N VAL A 786 6.18 -17.46 20.25
CA VAL A 786 6.96 -16.31 20.72
C VAL A 786 6.34 -15.02 20.19
N GLU A 787 6.05 -14.08 21.09
CA GLU A 787 5.53 -12.75 20.73
C GLU A 787 6.51 -12.01 19.81
N PRO A 788 6.02 -11.37 18.73
CA PRO A 788 6.86 -10.63 17.82
C PRO A 788 7.53 -9.41 18.47
N THR A 789 8.77 -9.15 18.08
CA THR A 789 9.50 -7.93 18.39
C THR A 789 9.46 -7.00 17.19
N MET A 790 8.47 -6.11 17.20
CA MET A 790 8.25 -5.12 16.13
C MET A 790 9.11 -3.87 16.38
N PRO A 791 9.71 -3.26 15.34
CA PRO A 791 10.23 -1.91 15.45
C PRO A 791 9.15 -0.94 15.90
N ASP A 792 9.51 -0.08 16.84
CA ASP A 792 8.60 0.83 17.54
C ASP A 792 9.06 2.30 17.49
N THR A 793 10.13 2.57 16.73
CA THR A 793 10.78 3.89 16.72
C THR A 793 10.56 4.57 15.38
N ALA A 794 9.68 5.57 15.38
CA ALA A 794 9.39 6.40 14.21
C ALA A 794 10.25 7.68 14.13
N ALA A 795 10.44 8.21 12.92
CA ALA A 795 10.88 9.59 12.72
C ALA A 795 9.72 10.55 13.07
N LEU A 796 10.00 11.54 13.93
CA LEU A 796 8.97 12.43 14.49
C LEU A 796 8.96 13.82 13.85
N SER A 797 7.77 14.37 13.62
CA SER A 797 7.57 15.72 13.10
C SER A 797 8.15 16.80 14.00
N VAL A 798 8.19 16.57 15.32
CA VAL A 798 8.81 17.48 16.29
C VAL A 798 10.34 17.55 16.19
N ASP A 799 10.94 16.59 15.49
CA ASP A 799 12.38 16.54 15.20
C ASP A 799 12.68 16.95 13.74
N SER A 800 11.66 17.30 12.95
CA SER A 800 11.78 17.68 11.54
C SER A 800 11.68 19.20 11.33
N PRO A 801 12.78 19.88 10.93
CA PRO A 801 12.74 21.30 10.56
C PRO A 801 11.71 21.60 9.46
N GLN A 802 11.53 20.70 8.50
CA GLN A 802 10.62 20.92 7.36
C GLN A 802 9.16 20.87 7.82
N SER A 803 8.80 19.85 8.62
CA SER A 803 7.48 19.76 9.26
C SER A 803 7.21 20.96 10.20
N ILE A 804 8.20 21.39 11.00
CA ILE A 804 8.07 22.56 11.89
C ILE A 804 7.90 23.85 11.09
N ALA A 805 8.63 24.03 9.99
CA ALA A 805 8.51 25.21 9.15
C ALA A 805 7.12 25.31 8.52
N GLN A 806 6.56 24.20 8.05
CA GLN A 806 5.21 24.14 7.48
C GLN A 806 4.15 24.40 8.55
N SER A 807 4.20 23.67 9.67
CA SER A 807 3.24 23.80 10.78
C SER A 807 3.22 25.21 11.39
N ALA A 808 4.36 25.90 11.39
CA ALA A 808 4.44 27.30 11.84
C ALA A 808 3.74 28.30 10.90
N VAL A 809 3.40 27.88 9.67
CA VAL A 809 2.69 28.68 8.66
C VAL A 809 1.22 28.29 8.59
N ASP A 810 0.91 26.99 8.50
CA ASP A 810 -0.46 26.51 8.32
C ASP A 810 -1.24 26.29 9.63
N GLY A 811 -0.56 26.18 10.77
CA GLY A 811 -1.17 25.95 12.08
C GLY A 811 -1.67 24.52 12.31
N VAL A 812 -1.47 23.60 11.37
CA VAL A 812 -1.81 22.18 11.54
C VAL A 812 -0.79 21.54 12.49
N GLY A 813 -1.28 20.73 13.44
CA GLY A 813 -0.43 20.12 14.46
C GLY A 813 0.60 19.14 13.87
N LEU A 814 1.81 19.13 14.44
CA LEU A 814 2.88 18.21 14.06
C LEU A 814 2.42 16.75 14.26
N GLY A 815 2.75 15.86 13.31
CA GLY A 815 2.35 14.45 13.37
C GLY A 815 0.84 14.22 13.16
N GLY A 816 0.09 15.22 12.69
CA GLY A 816 -1.38 15.19 12.71
C GLY A 816 -1.99 15.17 14.12
N GLY A 817 -1.17 15.45 15.15
CA GLY A 817 -1.59 15.52 16.54
C GLY A 817 -2.25 16.85 16.92
N PRO A 818 -2.70 17.01 18.18
CA PRO A 818 -3.32 18.25 18.65
C PRO A 818 -2.36 19.45 18.54
N ALA A 819 -2.85 20.55 17.99
CA ALA A 819 -2.16 21.83 17.98
C ALA A 819 -2.46 22.62 19.26
N LEU A 820 -1.41 23.14 19.91
CA LEU A 820 -1.57 24.09 21.00
C LEU A 820 -2.00 25.45 20.45
N PRO A 821 -2.81 26.22 21.20
CA PRO A 821 -3.20 27.56 20.75
C PRO A 821 -1.99 28.44 20.43
N GLU A 822 -2.03 29.23 19.35
CA GLU A 822 -0.90 30.08 18.90
C GLU A 822 -0.30 30.96 20.00
N HIS A 823 -1.12 31.42 20.95
CA HIS A 823 -0.68 32.28 22.05
C HIS A 823 0.06 31.54 23.17
N THR A 824 0.21 30.22 23.05
CA THR A 824 0.84 29.36 24.05
C THR A 824 2.32 29.67 24.19
N ALA A 825 3.04 29.85 23.09
CA ALA A 825 4.43 30.26 23.09
C ALA A 825 4.76 31.17 21.90
N ARG A 826 5.87 31.90 21.99
CA ARG A 826 6.44 32.68 20.88
C ARG A 826 7.94 32.87 21.04
N ILE A 827 8.62 33.11 19.93
CA ILE A 827 10.00 33.55 19.90
C ILE A 827 10.00 35.09 20.06
N ASP A 828 10.56 35.60 21.15
CA ASP A 828 10.69 37.05 21.40
C ASP A 828 11.89 37.63 20.59
N ALA A 829 12.95 36.86 20.37
CA ALA A 829 14.14 37.21 19.59
C ALA A 829 15.00 35.95 19.30
N ALA A 830 15.80 35.99 18.23
CA ALA A 830 16.85 35.02 17.92
C ALA A 830 18.06 35.77 17.35
N GLU A 831 19.18 35.79 18.06
CA GLU A 831 20.37 36.58 17.70
C GLU A 831 21.59 35.67 17.56
N LEU A 832 22.36 35.81 16.47
CA LEU A 832 23.58 35.03 16.26
C LEU A 832 24.81 35.75 16.82
N ALA A 833 25.51 35.14 17.77
CA ALA A 833 26.74 35.67 18.36
C ALA A 833 27.79 34.59 18.59
N ASP A 834 29.02 34.84 18.13
CA ASP A 834 30.21 34.01 18.43
C ASP A 834 30.05 32.50 18.17
N GLY A 835 29.32 32.11 17.12
CA GLY A 835 29.12 30.70 16.75
C GLY A 835 27.99 30.00 17.51
N THR A 836 27.12 30.75 18.18
CA THR A 836 25.94 30.24 18.90
C THR A 836 24.78 31.20 18.66
N ALA A 837 23.57 30.68 18.47
CA ALA A 837 22.37 31.51 18.45
C ALA A 837 21.73 31.54 19.84
N GLU A 838 21.42 32.73 20.36
CA GLU A 838 20.63 32.91 21.57
C GLU A 838 19.16 33.11 21.19
N VAL A 839 18.32 32.12 21.52
CA VAL A 839 16.87 32.13 21.22
C VAL A 839 16.10 32.47 22.50
N SER A 840 15.45 33.64 22.50
CA SER A 840 14.58 34.08 23.59
C SER A 840 13.16 33.55 23.36
N LEU A 841 12.78 32.51 24.11
CA LEU A 841 11.45 31.91 24.04
C LEU A 841 10.56 32.39 25.19
N ARG A 842 9.28 32.65 24.93
CA ARG A 842 8.28 32.88 25.97
C ARG A 842 7.15 31.88 25.85
N SER A 843 6.88 31.13 26.91
CA SER A 843 5.79 30.16 26.99
C SER A 843 4.85 30.44 28.16
N THR A 844 3.56 30.17 27.98
CA THR A 844 2.51 30.27 29.01
C THR A 844 2.33 28.96 29.79
N VAL A 845 2.91 27.88 29.29
CA VAL A 845 2.93 26.52 29.84
C VAL A 845 4.38 26.07 30.06
N SER A 846 4.57 24.93 30.73
CA SER A 846 5.88 24.27 30.78
C SER A 846 5.85 23.07 29.84
N GLY A 847 6.98 22.74 29.23
CA GLY A 847 7.09 21.64 28.28
C GLY A 847 8.53 21.48 27.80
N ARG A 848 8.71 20.73 26.71
CA ARG A 848 9.99 20.62 26.00
C ARG A 848 9.98 21.53 24.77
N ALA A 849 11.13 22.08 24.39
CA ALA A 849 11.31 22.74 23.12
C ALA A 849 12.47 22.12 22.35
N ASN A 850 12.18 21.63 21.15
CA ASN A 850 13.19 21.29 20.15
C ASN A 850 13.45 22.55 19.32
N VAL A 851 14.69 23.02 19.30
CA VAL A 851 15.09 24.28 18.64
C VAL A 851 16.11 23.97 17.56
N PHE A 852 15.84 24.42 16.34
CA PHE A 852 16.69 24.23 15.17
C PHE A 852 17.10 25.57 14.59
N LEU A 853 18.33 25.66 14.11
CA LEU A 853 18.81 26.68 13.19
C LEU A 853 18.85 26.06 11.79
N TRP A 854 18.07 26.62 10.88
CA TRP A 854 17.87 26.07 9.55
C TRP A 854 18.12 27.14 8.49
N ASP A 855 18.88 26.80 7.46
CA ASP A 855 19.21 27.71 6.34
C ASP A 855 18.24 27.59 5.15
N GLY A 856 17.27 26.68 5.24
CA GLY A 856 16.32 26.33 4.18
C GLY A 856 16.61 24.98 3.51
N GLU A 857 17.78 24.39 3.77
CA GLU A 857 18.20 23.10 3.22
C GLU A 857 18.74 22.19 4.33
N THR A 858 19.64 22.69 5.16
CA THR A 858 20.36 21.94 6.20
C THR A 858 20.15 22.50 7.60
N VAL A 859 20.16 21.61 8.59
CA VAL A 859 20.23 21.98 10.01
C VAL A 859 21.66 22.33 10.36
N VAL A 860 21.91 23.60 10.69
CA VAL A 860 23.26 24.10 11.04
C VAL A 860 23.49 24.17 12.55
N GLY A 861 22.46 23.92 13.36
CA GLY A 861 22.53 23.80 14.80
C GLY A 861 21.20 23.32 15.38
N ARG A 862 21.24 22.54 16.45
CA ARG A 862 20.04 22.05 17.13
C ARG A 862 20.25 21.86 18.63
N THR A 863 19.18 21.98 19.41
CA THR A 863 19.16 21.63 20.84
C THR A 863 17.76 21.27 21.29
N SER A 864 17.65 20.50 22.37
CA SER A 864 16.38 20.19 23.02
C SER A 864 16.47 20.54 24.50
N VAL A 865 15.52 21.34 24.99
CA VAL A 865 15.55 21.87 26.36
C VAL A 865 14.15 21.87 27.00
N ASP A 866 14.10 21.65 28.32
CA ASP A 866 12.87 21.89 29.07
C ASP A 866 12.66 23.40 29.26
N VAL A 867 11.47 23.88 28.91
CA VAL A 867 11.08 25.28 28.95
C VAL A 867 10.04 25.46 30.05
N PRO A 868 10.33 26.22 31.12
CA PRO A 868 9.32 26.56 32.12
C PRO A 868 8.33 27.61 31.59
N LYS A 869 7.18 27.70 32.26
CA LYS A 869 6.29 28.86 32.11
C LYS A 869 7.02 30.16 32.38
N GLY A 870 7.00 31.08 31.42
CA GLY A 870 7.68 32.37 31.49
C GLY A 870 8.61 32.58 30.30
N ARG A 871 9.73 33.26 30.54
CA ARG A 871 10.77 33.52 29.54
C ARG A 871 11.95 32.59 29.79
N SER A 872 12.48 32.03 28.71
CA SER A 872 13.69 31.23 28.67
C SER A 872 14.64 31.79 27.62
N SER A 873 15.94 31.67 27.87
CA SER A 873 16.97 31.90 26.87
C SER A 873 17.60 30.53 26.56
N VAL A 874 17.67 30.18 25.28
CA VAL A 874 18.14 28.89 24.78
C VAL A 874 19.35 29.14 23.89
N GLU A 875 20.49 28.57 24.26
CA GLU A 875 21.71 28.63 23.45
C GLU A 875 21.72 27.46 22.47
N VAL A 876 21.87 27.75 21.17
CA VAL A 876 21.95 26.75 20.10
C VAL A 876 23.31 26.85 19.42
N PRO A 877 24.23 25.89 19.66
CA PRO A 877 25.54 25.91 19.02
C PRO A 877 25.42 25.64 17.51
N LEU A 878 26.28 26.28 16.73
CA LEU A 878 26.47 25.96 15.32
C LEU A 878 27.44 24.78 15.18
N ASP A 879 27.14 23.85 14.28
CA ASP A 879 27.95 22.64 14.06
C ASP A 879 29.24 22.89 13.23
N ALA A 880 29.41 24.09 12.61
CA ALA A 880 30.53 24.63 11.78
C ALA A 880 30.85 23.86 10.46
N GLU A 881 31.31 24.40 9.31
CA GLU A 881 31.55 25.73 8.74
C GLU A 881 30.43 26.06 7.72
N GLY A 882 29.41 26.82 8.11
CA GLY A 882 28.47 27.39 7.13
C GLY A 882 29.09 28.63 6.49
N ASP A 883 29.62 28.50 5.28
CA ASP A 883 30.14 29.64 4.51
C ASP A 883 28.96 30.45 3.95
N GLY A 884 28.37 31.32 4.78
CA GLY A 884 27.38 32.28 4.31
C GLY A 884 26.37 32.70 5.36
N ALA A 885 26.27 34.02 5.58
CA ALA A 885 25.12 34.66 6.19
C ALA A 885 23.89 34.56 5.25
N ALA A 886 23.45 33.33 4.95
CA ALA A 886 22.14 33.06 4.38
C ALA A 886 21.06 33.44 5.42
N LYS A 887 19.81 33.59 5.00
CA LYS A 887 18.67 33.94 5.88
C LYS A 887 18.36 32.77 6.83
N LEU A 888 19.18 32.58 7.85
CA LEU A 888 18.96 31.59 8.90
C LEU A 888 17.62 31.83 9.58
N ARG A 889 16.91 30.74 9.87
CA ARG A 889 15.67 30.74 10.65
C ARG A 889 15.84 29.88 11.89
N THR A 890 15.31 30.36 12.99
CA THR A 890 15.05 29.54 14.16
C THR A 890 13.69 28.89 14.00
N LEU A 891 13.65 27.57 14.10
CA LEU A 891 12.43 26.77 14.16
C LEU A 891 12.32 26.15 15.55
N VAL A 892 11.12 26.19 16.14
CA VAL A 892 10.88 25.63 17.47
C VAL A 892 9.62 24.77 17.46
N ALA A 893 9.74 23.52 17.88
CA ALA A 893 8.59 22.72 18.29
C ALA A 893 8.47 22.77 19.81
N VAL A 894 7.41 23.38 20.32
CA VAL A 894 7.04 23.33 21.75
C VAL A 894 6.14 22.14 21.97
N ILE A 895 6.50 21.26 22.90
CA ILE A 895 5.89 19.95 23.11
C ILE A 895 5.36 19.86 24.54
N THR A 896 4.11 19.46 24.68
CA THR A 896 3.43 19.25 25.97
C THR A 896 2.55 18.00 25.90
N ASP A 897 2.01 17.56 27.04
CA ASP A 897 1.03 16.47 27.10
C ASP A 897 -0.28 16.80 26.36
N ASP A 898 -0.58 18.09 26.14
CA ASP A 898 -1.82 18.57 25.52
C ASP A 898 -1.66 18.83 24.00
N GLY A 899 -0.46 18.68 23.42
CA GLY A 899 -0.19 18.93 22.00
C GLY A 899 1.13 19.63 21.71
N THR A 900 1.27 20.08 20.45
CA THR A 900 2.48 20.75 19.94
C THR A 900 2.22 22.16 19.39
N LEU A 901 3.23 23.04 19.40
CA LEU A 901 3.20 24.33 18.69
C LEU A 901 4.50 24.51 17.91
N ALA A 902 4.39 24.70 16.60
CA ALA A 902 5.50 25.08 15.75
C ALA A 902 5.65 26.60 15.69
N LEU A 903 6.89 27.08 15.74
CA LEU A 903 7.23 28.50 15.66
C LEU A 903 8.40 28.70 14.70
N SER A 904 8.38 29.80 13.96
CA SER A 904 9.45 30.18 13.04
C SER A 904 9.82 31.65 13.23
N HIS A 905 11.12 31.97 13.27
CA HIS A 905 11.62 33.34 13.42
C HIS A 905 12.93 33.52 12.65
N PRO A 906 13.15 34.63 11.92
CA PRO A 906 14.45 34.90 11.31
C PRO A 906 15.53 35.11 12.38
N VAL A 907 16.76 34.69 12.12
CA VAL A 907 17.90 34.95 12.99
C VAL A 907 18.52 36.29 12.60
N GLU A 908 18.72 37.18 13.57
CA GLU A 908 19.32 38.51 13.41
C GLU A 908 20.84 38.55 13.60
#